data_AF-A0A2W6YVF7-F1
#
_entry.id   AF-A0A2W6YVF7-F1
#
_cell.length_a   1.000
_cell.length_b   1.000
_cell.length_c   1.000
_cell.angle_alpha   90.00
_cell.angle_beta   90.00
_cell.angle_gamma   90.00
#
_symmetry.space_group_name_H-M   'P 1'
#
loop_
_entity.id
_entity.type
_entity.pdbx_description
1 polymer ?
#
loop_
_entity_poly.entity_id
_entity_poly.type
_entity_poly.pdbx_seq_one_letter_code
_entity_poly.pdbx_strand_id
1 'polypeptide(L)'
;MITVQLFSASIKNYLVATMACLCIPGVGALTYMASQSFADVRENMRLASLVEADKALLIAGNSIRANRGQAQTAIQAAEDPTPIIVKVEQANRKDLDAAVERLAATSLPNRAALADAVATQQKATDAKFADLRAEAAKPKAQRSLQATMPWYNGVGDIETALVKAADATSLAVRLSDPIMADLQNVKSTGWRTRSNYGLQCSVLRPHMASGKPLEPAQIRRLGELRGVADSSMEQLRQLTQRSGVGAELVRKVGVMGAEMEAANKAMDALTGKLGQGTAPLIAAEDWTTLCNGPFTAMLSAITQSLDDMASTTQEKLNAAWTQLAVIGALLAALLVVCVLSWRGVQRRIAKPVVALKSALDVMQAGDFSQPIPAAASPDEIGALSGALEAYRANALSLEAARRDRELAMLADSQQAANVQKLLGEVAVIVSAAQNGDFSGHASVGDVGGPLGDLVSGINEINAVVNGATTEFAAALQSVAGGDLTRRVDTAYRGRLADLKNAINDTVDRLSATVRTIQTTSADVGLAAREINMGADDLSKRTEDQAASLEETAATTEELAASVKATAQASRQAAAIATEAMEAAQSGGAIAGQAVDAMSRIESASQKISDIIRVIDDIAFQTNLLALNAAVEAARAGDAGKGFAVVASEVRTLAQRSSEAAKDISTLISSSNSEVGEGVKLVRQAGEALERILGASQKVAATIAEISAASGEQASGIDEMSQAVAHLDEMTQQNAALSEQSAASAASLSDRIAQLNDLVAAFRTGPDAVMSVAASAPTRRAA
;
A
#
# COMPACT_ATOMS: atom_id res chain seq x y z
N MET A 1 26.58 -6.02 70.00
CA MET A 1 25.25 -6.02 69.34
C MET A 1 25.42 -5.40 67.97
N ILE A 2 25.28 -6.20 66.91
CA ILE A 2 25.37 -5.74 65.53
C ILE A 2 23.96 -5.35 65.11
N THR A 3 23.71 -4.04 64.98
CA THR A 3 22.46 -3.48 64.47
C THR A 3 22.40 -3.71 62.97
N VAL A 4 21.70 -4.76 62.57
CA VAL A 4 21.34 -4.99 61.17
C VAL A 4 20.31 -3.93 60.77
N GLN A 5 20.74 -2.87 60.07
CA GLN A 5 19.85 -1.94 59.40
C GLN A 5 19.30 -2.59 58.12
N LEU A 6 18.30 -3.45 58.27
CA LEU A 6 17.42 -3.83 57.17
C LEU A 6 16.54 -2.62 56.84
N PHE A 7 16.75 -2.03 55.67
CA PHE A 7 16.05 -0.87 55.08
C PHE A 7 16.49 0.53 55.54
N SER A 8 17.48 1.10 54.84
CA SER A 8 17.86 2.53 54.94
C SER A 8 16.87 3.49 54.25
N ALA A 9 15.85 2.98 53.56
CA ALA A 9 14.86 3.80 52.85
C ALA A 9 13.60 4.00 53.71
N SER A 10 13.24 5.25 53.98
CA SER A 10 11.98 5.64 54.64
C SER A 10 10.77 4.93 54.01
N ILE A 11 9.83 4.44 54.82
CA ILE A 11 8.52 3.86 54.37
C ILE A 11 7.83 4.75 53.32
N LYS A 12 8.02 6.07 53.42
CA LYS A 12 7.60 7.05 52.42
C LYS A 12 8.13 6.71 51.02
N ASN A 13 9.42 6.42 50.87
CA ASN A 13 10.04 6.14 49.58
C ASN A 13 9.53 4.82 48.98
N TYR A 14 9.23 3.82 49.82
CA TYR A 14 8.69 2.54 49.37
C TYR A 14 7.25 2.66 48.85
N LEU A 15 6.39 3.41 49.56
CA LEU A 15 5.03 3.74 49.12
C LEU A 15 5.01 4.57 47.83
N VAL A 16 5.95 5.51 47.71
CA VAL A 16 6.11 6.31 46.50
C VAL A 16 6.56 5.45 45.32
N ALA A 17 7.54 4.55 45.53
CA ALA A 17 8.04 3.66 44.49
C ALA A 17 6.99 2.66 44.02
N THR A 18 6.25 2.03 44.94
CA THR A 18 5.17 1.09 44.59
C THR A 18 4.05 1.77 43.83
N MET A 19 3.66 2.99 44.21
CA MET A 19 2.63 3.71 43.49
C MET A 19 3.10 4.24 42.14
N ALA A 20 4.38 4.59 42.01
CA ALA A 20 5.00 4.87 40.73
C ALA A 20 4.99 3.62 39.81
N CYS A 21 5.31 2.43 40.33
CA CYS A 21 5.24 1.18 39.59
C CYS A 21 3.83 0.82 39.09
N LEU A 22 2.77 1.29 39.76
CA LEU A 22 1.38 1.08 39.33
C LEU A 22 0.90 2.15 38.33
N CYS A 23 1.24 3.42 38.55
CA CYS A 23 0.78 4.52 37.71
C CYS A 23 1.58 4.68 36.41
N ILE A 24 2.91 4.47 36.44
CA ILE A 24 3.79 4.68 35.28
C ILE A 24 3.41 3.77 34.09
N PRO A 25 3.16 2.46 34.25
CA PRO A 25 2.80 1.61 33.12
C PRO A 25 1.46 2.02 32.48
N GLY A 26 0.45 2.39 33.30
CA GLY A 26 -0.84 2.83 32.79
C GLY A 26 -0.76 4.15 32.02
N VAL A 27 0.00 5.13 32.54
CA VAL A 27 0.26 6.39 31.83
C VAL A 27 1.08 6.13 30.57
N GLY A 28 2.09 5.25 30.63
CA GLY A 28 2.90 4.85 29.49
C GLY A 28 2.07 4.23 28.37
N ALA A 29 1.19 3.28 28.70
CA ALA A 29 0.31 2.62 27.75
C ALA A 29 -0.68 3.60 27.09
N LEU A 30 -1.35 4.45 27.88
CA LEU A 30 -2.29 5.45 27.33
C LEU A 30 -1.58 6.53 26.50
N THR A 31 -0.35 6.91 26.87
CA THR A 31 0.46 7.85 26.08
C THR A 31 0.90 7.22 24.76
N TYR A 32 1.28 5.94 24.77
CA TYR A 32 1.59 5.18 23.56
C TYR A 32 0.37 5.06 22.63
N MET A 33 -0.79 4.70 23.17
CA MET A 33 -2.04 4.66 22.40
C MET A 33 -2.44 6.04 21.85
N ALA A 34 -2.23 7.11 22.63
CA ALA A 34 -2.48 8.48 22.16
C ALA A 34 -1.54 8.85 21.00
N SER A 35 -0.27 8.43 21.06
CA SER A 35 0.70 8.63 19.98
C SER A 35 0.28 7.90 18.70
N GLN A 36 -0.20 6.66 18.81
CA GLN A 36 -0.73 5.91 17.66
C GLN A 36 -1.97 6.60 17.07
N SER A 37 -2.95 6.93 17.92
CA SER A 37 -4.18 7.60 17.47
C SER A 37 -3.91 8.98 16.85
N PHE A 38 -2.89 9.70 17.31
CA PHE A 38 -2.46 10.94 16.68
C PHE A 38 -1.82 10.73 15.29
N ALA A 39 -1.07 9.64 15.11
CA ALA A 39 -0.57 9.25 13.79
C ALA A 39 -1.73 8.91 12.83
N ASP A 40 -2.76 8.21 13.31
CA ASP A 40 -3.95 7.89 12.52
C ASP A 40 -4.72 9.16 12.11
N VAL A 41 -4.90 10.12 13.02
CA VAL A 41 -5.53 11.42 12.69
C VAL A 41 -4.73 12.13 11.60
N ARG A 42 -3.40 12.17 11.73
CA ARG A 42 -2.53 12.82 10.75
C ARG A 42 -2.61 12.17 9.38
N GLU A 43 -2.58 10.83 9.32
CA GLU A 43 -2.65 10.11 8.04
C GLU A 43 -4.03 10.28 7.40
N ASN A 44 -5.12 10.17 8.16
CA ASN A 44 -6.46 10.36 7.60
C ASN A 44 -6.72 11.81 7.14
N MET A 45 -6.16 12.81 7.83
CA MET A 45 -6.16 14.21 7.34
C MET A 45 -5.40 14.35 6.02
N ARG A 46 -4.24 13.70 5.93
CA ARG A 46 -3.43 13.66 4.71
C ARG A 46 -4.24 13.11 3.55
N LEU A 47 -4.87 11.96 3.74
CA LEU A 47 -5.69 11.29 2.73
C LEU A 47 -6.91 12.12 2.32
N ALA A 48 -7.64 12.68 3.28
CA ALA A 48 -8.78 13.55 3.00
C ALA A 48 -8.38 14.75 2.12
N SER A 49 -7.23 15.38 2.41
CA SER A 49 -6.73 16.50 1.61
C SER A 49 -6.37 16.10 0.17
N LEU A 50 -5.82 14.90 -0.02
CA LEU A 50 -5.44 14.38 -1.34
C LEU A 50 -6.68 14.05 -2.18
N VAL A 51 -7.69 13.40 -1.59
CA VAL A 51 -8.95 13.06 -2.27
C VAL A 51 -9.69 14.32 -2.70
N GLU A 52 -9.77 15.32 -1.82
CA GLU A 52 -10.41 16.60 -2.13
C GLU A 52 -9.68 17.36 -3.24
N ALA A 53 -8.35 17.35 -3.24
CA ALA A 53 -7.56 17.94 -4.32
C ALA A 53 -7.76 17.20 -5.65
N ASP A 54 -7.76 15.87 -5.63
CA ASP A 54 -7.98 15.05 -6.83
C ASP A 54 -9.37 15.31 -7.44
N LYS A 55 -10.39 15.41 -6.58
CA LYS A 55 -11.75 15.78 -7.00
C LYS A 55 -11.80 17.18 -7.61
N ALA A 56 -11.17 18.17 -7.00
CA ALA A 56 -11.12 19.53 -7.52
C ALA A 56 -10.41 19.60 -8.89
N LEU A 57 -9.28 18.90 -9.04
CA LEU A 57 -8.53 18.82 -10.30
C LEU A 57 -9.35 18.18 -11.42
N LEU A 58 -10.07 17.08 -11.12
CA LEU A 58 -10.92 16.41 -12.10
C LEU A 58 -12.11 17.29 -12.55
N ILE A 59 -12.78 17.95 -11.60
CA ILE A 59 -13.89 18.85 -11.89
C ILE A 59 -13.41 20.04 -12.72
N ALA A 60 -12.29 20.67 -12.35
CA ALA A 60 -11.70 21.77 -13.10
C ALA A 60 -11.31 21.33 -14.51
N GLY A 61 -10.63 20.19 -14.66
CA GLY A 61 -10.24 19.65 -15.96
C GLY A 61 -11.45 19.36 -16.86
N ASN A 62 -12.54 18.86 -16.30
CA ASN A 62 -13.77 18.66 -17.06
C ASN A 62 -14.45 19.98 -17.44
N SER A 63 -14.56 20.92 -16.50
CA SER A 63 -15.17 22.24 -16.72
C SER A 63 -14.47 22.99 -17.85
N ILE A 64 -13.14 23.05 -17.79
CA ILE A 64 -12.31 23.71 -18.80
C ILE A 64 -12.47 23.05 -20.18
N ARG A 65 -12.53 21.71 -20.24
CA ARG A 65 -12.78 20.98 -21.49
C ARG A 65 -14.15 21.32 -22.08
N ALA A 66 -15.19 21.36 -21.25
CA ALA A 66 -16.54 21.71 -21.67
C ALA A 66 -16.60 23.16 -22.16
N ASN A 67 -15.99 24.08 -21.41
CA ASN A 67 -15.91 25.50 -21.73
C ASN A 67 -15.12 25.76 -23.03
N ARG A 68 -14.05 24.98 -23.29
CA ARG A 68 -13.33 24.99 -24.56
C ARG A 68 -14.24 24.68 -25.74
N GLY A 69 -15.07 23.64 -25.61
CA GLY A 69 -16.06 23.26 -26.62
C GLY A 69 -17.14 24.33 -26.80
N GLN A 70 -17.70 24.85 -25.70
CA GLN A 70 -18.72 25.91 -25.74
C GLN A 70 -18.22 27.18 -26.42
N ALA A 71 -16.98 27.60 -26.17
CA ALA A 71 -16.39 28.76 -26.83
C ALA A 71 -16.26 28.55 -28.35
N GLN A 72 -15.81 27.37 -28.81
CA GLN A 72 -15.75 27.03 -30.24
C GLN A 72 -17.14 27.09 -30.89
N THR A 73 -18.13 26.46 -30.26
CA THR A 73 -19.52 26.46 -30.74
C THR A 73 -20.08 27.88 -30.79
N ALA A 74 -19.80 28.72 -29.78
CA ALA A 74 -20.25 30.11 -29.74
C ALA A 74 -19.66 30.92 -30.91
N ILE A 75 -18.36 30.79 -31.20
CA ILE A 75 -17.73 31.43 -32.37
C ILE A 75 -18.41 30.98 -33.68
N GLN A 76 -18.88 29.73 -33.72
CA GLN A 76 -19.62 29.18 -34.85
C GLN A 76 -21.11 29.52 -34.88
N ALA A 77 -21.71 30.01 -33.81
CA ALA A 77 -23.12 30.36 -33.73
C ALA A 77 -23.45 31.68 -34.45
N ALA A 78 -24.72 31.87 -34.84
CA ALA A 78 -25.19 33.10 -35.48
C ALA A 78 -25.30 34.28 -34.49
N GLU A 79 -25.54 33.98 -33.22
CA GLU A 79 -25.68 34.95 -32.13
C GLU A 79 -24.33 35.59 -31.74
N ASP A 80 -24.37 36.59 -30.85
CA ASP A 80 -23.17 37.22 -30.29
C ASP A 80 -22.48 36.27 -29.28
N PRO A 81 -21.24 35.82 -29.54
CA PRO A 81 -20.52 34.89 -28.67
C PRO A 81 -19.90 35.54 -27.45
N THR A 82 -19.85 36.88 -27.40
CA THR A 82 -19.13 37.63 -26.36
C THR A 82 -19.57 37.27 -24.93
N PRO A 83 -20.87 37.18 -24.59
CA PRO A 83 -21.30 36.81 -23.24
C PRO A 83 -20.85 35.40 -22.82
N ILE A 84 -20.86 34.45 -23.76
CA ILE A 84 -20.43 33.07 -23.51
C ILE A 84 -18.93 33.03 -23.24
N ILE A 85 -18.13 33.77 -24.02
CA ILE A 85 -16.67 33.81 -23.86
C ILE A 85 -16.27 34.42 -22.51
N VAL A 86 -16.92 35.51 -22.09
CA VAL A 86 -16.70 36.11 -20.76
C VAL A 86 -17.04 35.13 -19.65
N LYS A 87 -18.16 34.40 -19.78
CA LYS A 87 -18.56 33.37 -18.80
C LYS A 87 -17.55 32.22 -18.74
N VAL A 88 -17.06 31.76 -19.89
CA VAL A 88 -16.02 30.72 -20.00
C VAL A 88 -14.73 31.14 -19.30
N GLU A 89 -14.29 32.37 -19.52
CA GLU A 89 -13.08 32.91 -18.88
C GLU A 89 -13.21 32.96 -17.35
N GLN A 90 -14.32 33.50 -16.84
CA GLN A 90 -14.59 33.59 -15.40
C GLN A 90 -14.70 32.21 -14.76
N ALA A 91 -15.40 31.27 -15.41
CA ALA A 91 -15.55 29.91 -14.93
C ALA A 91 -14.20 29.18 -14.89
N ASN A 92 -13.41 29.24 -15.98
CA ASN A 92 -12.09 28.61 -16.04
C ASN A 92 -11.16 29.14 -14.95
N ARG A 93 -11.10 30.46 -14.75
CA ARG A 93 -10.26 31.04 -13.71
C ARG A 93 -10.67 30.58 -12.32
N LYS A 94 -11.97 30.66 -12.00
CA LYS A 94 -12.49 30.23 -10.70
C LYS A 94 -12.18 28.76 -10.41
N ASP A 95 -12.42 27.87 -11.37
CA ASP A 95 -12.25 26.43 -11.18
C ASP A 95 -10.76 26.05 -11.08
N LEU A 96 -9.89 26.71 -11.85
CA LEU A 96 -8.44 26.53 -11.77
C LEU A 96 -7.87 27.01 -10.44
N ASP A 97 -8.24 28.21 -10.01
CA ASP A 97 -7.74 28.79 -8.76
C ASP A 97 -8.12 27.89 -7.57
N ALA A 98 -9.36 27.40 -7.53
CA ALA A 98 -9.82 26.46 -6.50
C ALA A 98 -9.06 25.12 -6.53
N ALA A 99 -8.79 24.58 -7.73
CA ALA A 99 -8.04 23.32 -7.86
C ALA A 99 -6.57 23.46 -7.45
N VAL A 100 -5.92 24.56 -7.82
CA VAL A 100 -4.54 24.87 -7.44
C VAL A 100 -4.43 25.12 -5.94
N GLU A 101 -5.39 25.81 -5.33
CA GLU A 101 -5.43 26.03 -3.87
C GLU A 101 -5.50 24.69 -3.11
N ARG A 102 -6.41 23.80 -3.52
CA ARG A 102 -6.53 22.47 -2.91
C ARG A 102 -5.29 21.61 -3.12
N LEU A 103 -4.71 21.64 -4.32
CA LEU A 103 -3.45 20.94 -4.61
C LEU A 103 -2.29 21.44 -3.73
N ALA A 104 -2.17 22.76 -3.55
CA ALA A 104 -1.13 23.37 -2.72
C ALA A 104 -1.27 22.98 -1.23
N ALA A 105 -2.50 22.73 -0.76
CA ALA A 105 -2.79 22.28 0.60
C ALA A 105 -2.44 20.80 0.86
N THR A 106 -2.23 19.97 -0.18
CA THR A 106 -1.91 18.54 -0.04
C THR A 106 -0.51 18.30 0.52
N SER A 107 -0.21 17.09 0.97
CA SER A 107 1.14 16.69 1.41
C SER A 107 2.06 16.17 0.29
N LEU A 108 1.71 16.33 -0.99
CA LEU A 108 2.51 15.77 -2.09
C LEU A 108 3.92 16.39 -2.13
N PRO A 109 4.99 15.60 -2.29
CA PRO A 109 6.36 16.11 -2.37
C PRO A 109 6.57 17.12 -3.51
N ASN A 110 5.93 16.89 -4.65
CA ASN A 110 6.02 17.72 -5.85
C ASN A 110 4.85 18.70 -6.03
N ARG A 111 4.03 18.95 -4.99
CA ARG A 111 2.83 19.81 -5.07
C ARG A 111 3.09 21.20 -5.65
N ALA A 112 4.19 21.83 -5.26
CA ALA A 112 4.55 23.18 -5.72
C ALA A 112 4.84 23.19 -7.22
N ALA A 113 5.64 22.23 -7.71
CA ALA A 113 5.95 22.10 -9.13
C ALA A 113 4.69 21.78 -9.97
N LEU A 114 3.77 20.97 -9.44
CA LEU A 114 2.50 20.66 -10.11
C LEU A 114 1.57 21.89 -10.18
N ALA A 115 1.44 22.62 -9.06
CA ALA A 115 0.68 23.87 -9.00
C ALA A 115 1.25 24.93 -9.94
N ASP A 116 2.57 25.11 -9.94
CA ASP A 116 3.27 26.06 -10.82
C ASP A 116 3.11 25.70 -12.30
N ALA A 117 3.09 24.41 -12.64
CA ALA A 117 2.85 23.96 -14.01
C ALA A 117 1.45 24.36 -14.50
N VAL A 118 0.41 24.17 -13.67
CA VAL A 118 -0.96 24.58 -13.99
C VAL A 118 -1.04 26.11 -14.12
N ALA A 119 -0.51 26.84 -13.14
CA ALA A 119 -0.52 28.31 -13.14
C ALA A 119 0.23 28.91 -14.34
N THR A 120 1.33 28.29 -14.76
CA THR A 120 2.10 28.71 -15.94
C THR A 120 1.27 28.57 -17.20
N GLN A 121 0.60 27.42 -17.41
CA GLN A 121 -0.24 27.21 -18.58
C GLN A 121 -1.50 28.09 -18.57
N GLN A 122 -2.08 28.32 -17.39
CA GLN A 122 -3.17 29.27 -17.19
C GLN A 122 -2.76 30.67 -17.63
N LYS A 123 -1.64 31.20 -17.11
CA LYS A 123 -1.13 32.53 -17.48
C LYS A 123 -0.84 32.65 -18.97
N ALA A 124 -0.24 31.62 -19.57
CA ALA A 124 0.05 31.59 -21.01
C ALA A 124 -1.22 31.56 -21.87
N THR A 125 -2.30 30.94 -21.38
CA THR A 125 -3.58 30.84 -22.08
C THR A 125 -4.45 32.08 -21.86
N ASP A 126 -4.39 32.68 -20.66
CA ASP A 126 -5.08 33.92 -20.32
C ASP A 126 -4.69 35.06 -21.26
N ALA A 127 -3.42 35.14 -21.65
CA ALA A 127 -2.94 36.10 -22.64
C ALA A 127 -3.65 35.96 -24.02
N LYS A 128 -4.12 34.76 -24.35
CA LYS A 128 -4.75 34.43 -25.64
C LYS A 128 -6.26 34.66 -25.66
N PHE A 129 -6.88 34.96 -24.50
CA PHE A 129 -8.29 35.37 -24.47
C PHE A 129 -8.55 36.68 -25.22
N ALA A 130 -7.53 37.56 -25.34
CA ALA A 130 -7.64 38.77 -26.16
C ALA A 130 -7.96 38.44 -27.62
N ASP A 131 -7.28 37.44 -28.20
CA ASP A 131 -7.50 36.99 -29.57
C ASP A 131 -8.90 36.36 -29.73
N LEU A 132 -9.32 35.57 -28.74
CA LEU A 132 -10.66 34.96 -28.74
C LEU A 132 -11.77 36.03 -28.67
N ARG A 133 -11.61 37.08 -27.86
CA ARG A 133 -12.55 38.22 -27.79
C ARG A 133 -12.53 39.06 -29.08
N ALA A 134 -11.36 39.27 -29.67
CA ALA A 134 -11.24 39.97 -30.94
C ALA A 134 -11.98 39.22 -32.06
N GLU A 135 -11.90 37.88 -32.06
CA GLU A 135 -12.65 37.05 -33.00
C GLU A 135 -14.16 37.09 -32.73
N ALA A 136 -14.57 37.08 -31.45
CA ALA A 136 -15.95 37.17 -31.02
C ALA A 136 -16.67 38.42 -31.53
N ALA A 137 -15.96 39.56 -31.49
CA ALA A 137 -16.48 40.87 -31.86
C ALA A 137 -16.71 41.03 -33.38
N LYS A 138 -16.17 40.13 -34.21
CA LYS A 138 -16.36 40.19 -35.67
C LYS A 138 -17.79 39.78 -36.06
N PRO A 139 -18.34 40.30 -37.17
CA PRO A 139 -19.55 39.77 -37.77
C PRO A 139 -19.41 38.28 -38.12
N LYS A 140 -20.50 37.52 -38.04
CA LYS A 140 -20.49 36.06 -38.23
C LYS A 140 -19.74 35.59 -39.48
N ALA A 141 -19.92 36.27 -40.62
CA ALA A 141 -19.27 35.91 -41.89
C ALA A 141 -17.74 36.05 -41.87
N GLN A 142 -17.17 36.80 -40.92
CA GLN A 142 -15.74 37.09 -40.81
C GLN A 142 -15.06 36.30 -39.68
N ARG A 143 -15.82 35.53 -38.90
CA ARG A 143 -15.28 34.72 -37.78
C ARG A 143 -14.59 33.46 -38.32
N SER A 144 -13.39 33.18 -37.83
CA SER A 144 -12.59 32.00 -38.18
C SER A 144 -12.24 31.18 -36.95
N LEU A 145 -12.57 29.88 -36.97
CA LEU A 145 -12.11 28.95 -35.94
C LEU A 145 -10.58 28.86 -35.89
N GLN A 146 -9.92 28.94 -37.05
CA GLN A 146 -8.47 28.84 -37.14
C GLN A 146 -7.77 29.93 -36.30
N ALA A 147 -8.35 31.13 -36.24
CA ALA A 147 -7.82 32.24 -35.43
C ALA A 147 -7.90 31.98 -33.92
N THR A 148 -8.79 31.09 -33.48
CA THR A 148 -8.98 30.75 -32.06
C THR A 148 -8.12 29.56 -31.61
N MET A 149 -7.41 28.90 -32.54
CA MET A 149 -6.61 27.70 -32.25
C MET A 149 -5.50 27.91 -31.21
N PRO A 150 -4.78 29.05 -31.16
CA PRO A 150 -3.78 29.28 -30.12
C PRO A 150 -4.35 29.19 -28.69
N TRP A 151 -5.54 29.75 -28.48
CA TRP A 151 -6.27 29.64 -27.21
C TRP A 151 -6.75 28.20 -26.98
N TYR A 152 -7.37 27.58 -27.99
CA TYR A 152 -7.86 26.20 -27.92
C TYR A 152 -6.77 25.20 -27.51
N ASN A 153 -5.57 25.34 -28.10
CA ASN A 153 -4.41 24.52 -27.79
C ASN A 153 -3.86 24.83 -26.39
N GLY A 154 -3.79 26.10 -26.00
CA GLY A 154 -3.38 26.48 -24.63
C GLY A 154 -4.29 25.90 -23.55
N VAL A 155 -5.60 25.86 -23.80
CA VAL A 155 -6.54 25.17 -22.92
C VAL A 155 -6.26 23.65 -22.87
N GLY A 156 -5.80 23.05 -23.97
CA GLY A 156 -5.30 21.67 -23.98
C GLY A 156 -4.07 21.46 -23.10
N ASP A 157 -3.13 22.40 -23.12
CA ASP A 157 -1.94 22.35 -22.27
C ASP A 157 -2.29 22.44 -20.78
N ILE A 158 -3.31 23.25 -20.43
CA ILE A 158 -3.87 23.30 -19.07
C ILE A 158 -4.48 21.95 -18.68
N GLU A 159 -5.30 21.34 -19.57
CA GLU A 159 -5.88 20.02 -19.31
C GLU A 159 -4.79 18.96 -19.04
N THR A 160 -3.69 18.98 -19.81
CA THR A 160 -2.55 18.08 -19.60
C THR A 160 -1.87 18.31 -18.25
N ALA A 161 -1.68 19.57 -17.84
CA ALA A 161 -1.12 19.89 -16.53
C ALA A 161 -2.03 19.42 -15.38
N LEU A 162 -3.35 19.61 -15.52
CA LEU A 162 -4.34 19.15 -14.54
C LEU A 162 -4.39 17.63 -14.43
N VAL A 163 -4.37 16.91 -15.55
CA VAL A 163 -4.32 15.43 -15.55
C VAL A 163 -3.07 14.94 -14.84
N LYS A 164 -1.90 15.55 -15.12
CA LYS A 164 -0.66 15.19 -14.45
C LYS A 164 -0.72 15.41 -12.93
N ALA A 165 -1.33 16.52 -12.49
CA ALA A 165 -1.53 16.77 -11.06
C ALA A 165 -2.52 15.78 -10.44
N ALA A 166 -3.61 15.48 -11.14
CA ALA A 166 -4.63 14.52 -10.71
C ALA A 166 -4.04 13.12 -10.57
N ASP A 167 -3.22 12.67 -11.53
CA ASP A 167 -2.54 11.37 -11.49
C ASP A 167 -1.59 11.27 -10.30
N ALA A 168 -0.84 12.34 -9.98
CA ALA A 168 0.03 12.38 -8.81
C ALA A 168 -0.78 12.30 -7.49
N THR A 169 -1.90 13.02 -7.39
CA THR A 169 -2.79 12.90 -6.21
C THR A 169 -3.42 11.52 -6.13
N SER A 170 -3.89 10.95 -7.25
CA SER A 170 -4.49 9.62 -7.29
C SER A 170 -3.51 8.53 -6.90
N LEU A 171 -2.25 8.61 -7.36
CA LEU A 171 -1.22 7.64 -7.01
C LEU A 171 -0.94 7.65 -5.50
N ALA A 172 -0.84 8.83 -4.89
CA ALA A 172 -0.64 8.94 -3.45
C ALA A 172 -1.83 8.38 -2.64
N VAL A 173 -3.06 8.55 -3.13
CA VAL A 173 -4.26 7.95 -2.51
C VAL A 173 -4.28 6.43 -2.69
N ARG A 174 -3.93 5.90 -3.87
CA ARG A 174 -3.92 4.46 -4.17
C ARG A 174 -3.00 3.67 -3.23
N LEU A 175 -1.85 4.22 -2.89
CA LEU A 175 -0.86 3.56 -2.04
C LEU A 175 -1.26 3.49 -0.55
N SER A 176 -2.42 4.05 -0.17
CA SER A 176 -2.82 4.18 1.23
C SER A 176 -3.73 3.07 1.74
N ASP A 177 -4.65 2.57 0.91
CA ASP A 177 -5.70 1.63 1.32
C ASP A 177 -6.29 0.87 0.12
N PRO A 178 -6.57 -0.44 0.23
CA PRO A 178 -7.12 -1.23 -0.88
C PRO A 178 -8.48 -0.75 -1.42
N ILE A 179 -9.39 -0.28 -0.56
CA ILE A 179 -10.70 0.26 -0.97
C ILE A 179 -10.49 1.58 -1.71
N MET A 180 -9.56 2.43 -1.25
CA MET A 180 -9.18 3.65 -1.97
C MET A 180 -8.59 3.33 -3.34
N ALA A 181 -7.78 2.28 -3.45
CA ALA A 181 -7.24 1.82 -4.72
C ALA A 181 -8.35 1.37 -5.69
N ASP A 182 -9.35 0.64 -5.20
CA ASP A 182 -10.52 0.23 -6.00
C ASP A 182 -11.35 1.42 -6.48
N LEU A 183 -11.67 2.37 -5.60
CA LEU A 183 -12.41 3.58 -5.97
C LEU A 183 -11.60 4.45 -6.95
N GLN A 184 -10.29 4.54 -6.78
CA GLN A 184 -9.41 5.22 -7.74
C GLN A 184 -9.36 4.50 -9.09
N ASN A 185 -9.43 3.17 -9.11
CA ASN A 185 -9.54 2.40 -10.35
C ASN A 185 -10.90 2.64 -11.03
N VAL A 186 -11.99 2.77 -10.28
CA VAL A 186 -13.29 3.18 -10.82
C VAL A 186 -13.20 4.56 -11.47
N LYS A 187 -12.61 5.54 -10.77
CA LYS A 187 -12.37 6.89 -11.32
C LYS A 187 -11.58 6.85 -12.63
N SER A 188 -10.40 6.21 -12.63
CA SER A 188 -9.51 6.19 -13.81
C SER A 188 -10.13 5.45 -14.99
N THR A 189 -10.79 4.32 -14.72
CA THR A 189 -11.47 3.53 -15.75
C THR A 189 -12.66 4.29 -16.31
N GLY A 190 -13.46 4.94 -15.46
CA GLY A 190 -14.56 5.82 -15.89
C GLY A 190 -14.09 6.96 -16.76
N TRP A 191 -12.99 7.63 -16.38
CA TRP A 191 -12.41 8.71 -17.18
C TRP A 191 -11.88 8.23 -18.53
N ARG A 192 -11.28 7.03 -18.57
CA ARG A 192 -10.84 6.37 -19.81
C ARG A 192 -12.02 6.04 -20.71
N THR A 193 -13.10 5.47 -20.18
CA THR A 193 -14.34 5.22 -20.94
C THR A 193 -14.88 6.52 -21.53
N ARG A 194 -15.01 7.55 -20.70
CA ARG A 194 -15.51 8.88 -21.11
C ARG A 194 -14.66 9.51 -22.22
N SER A 195 -13.34 9.42 -22.10
CA SER A 195 -12.41 9.99 -23.09
C SER A 195 -12.47 9.25 -24.41
N ASN A 196 -12.49 7.91 -24.40
CA ASN A 196 -12.59 7.12 -25.62
C ASN A 196 -13.95 7.30 -26.31
N TYR A 197 -15.05 7.33 -25.56
CA TYR A 197 -16.37 7.65 -26.11
C TYR A 197 -16.40 9.03 -26.78
N GLY A 198 -15.81 10.06 -26.15
CA GLY A 198 -15.73 11.39 -26.77
C GLY A 198 -14.88 11.45 -28.05
N LEU A 199 -13.82 10.63 -28.14
CA LEU A 199 -13.06 10.49 -29.37
C LEU A 199 -13.89 9.80 -30.48
N GLN A 200 -14.75 8.83 -30.15
CA GLN A 200 -15.67 8.22 -31.13
C GLN A 200 -16.57 9.27 -31.75
N CYS A 201 -17.18 10.14 -30.93
CA CYS A 201 -17.98 11.25 -31.44
C CYS A 201 -17.20 12.20 -32.36
N SER A 202 -15.92 12.43 -32.03
CA SER A 202 -15.05 13.33 -32.79
C SER A 202 -14.68 12.75 -34.15
N VAL A 203 -14.44 11.44 -34.24
CA VAL A 203 -14.20 10.72 -35.49
C VAL A 203 -15.45 10.76 -36.40
N LEU A 204 -16.63 10.59 -35.82
CA LEU A 204 -17.89 10.51 -36.58
C LEU A 204 -18.42 11.89 -37.02
N ARG A 205 -18.19 12.95 -36.25
CA ARG A 205 -18.78 14.29 -36.49
C ARG A 205 -18.61 14.82 -37.92
N PRO A 206 -17.42 14.81 -38.55
CA PRO A 206 -17.27 15.31 -39.92
C PRO A 206 -18.11 14.53 -40.95
N HIS A 207 -18.25 13.22 -40.76
CA HIS A 207 -18.99 12.33 -41.65
C HIS A 207 -20.50 12.50 -41.48
N MET A 208 -20.97 12.76 -40.26
CA MET A 208 -22.38 13.09 -40.01
C MET A 208 -22.78 14.39 -40.70
N ALA A 209 -21.88 15.37 -40.72
CA ALA A 209 -22.10 16.65 -41.39
C ALA A 209 -22.03 16.55 -42.92
N SER A 210 -21.23 15.64 -43.48
CA SER A 210 -21.01 15.55 -44.93
C SER A 210 -21.71 14.39 -45.64
N GLY A 211 -22.29 13.43 -44.90
CA GLY A 211 -22.88 12.19 -45.43
C GLY A 211 -21.87 11.20 -46.04
N LYS A 212 -20.57 11.54 -46.03
CA LYS A 212 -19.51 10.77 -46.72
C LYS A 212 -19.19 9.47 -45.98
N PRO A 213 -18.87 8.38 -46.69
CA PRO A 213 -18.46 7.13 -46.05
C PRO A 213 -17.19 7.32 -45.21
N LEU A 214 -17.01 6.44 -44.23
CA LEU A 214 -15.78 6.35 -43.45
C LEU A 214 -14.70 5.63 -44.27
N GLU A 215 -13.48 6.13 -44.23
CA GLU A 215 -12.31 5.46 -44.79
C GLU A 215 -11.94 4.20 -43.96
N PRO A 216 -11.31 3.17 -44.54
CA PRO A 216 -10.94 1.96 -43.81
C PRO A 216 -10.13 2.20 -42.52
N ALA A 217 -9.24 3.20 -42.53
CA ALA A 217 -8.48 3.57 -41.33
C ALA A 217 -9.37 4.16 -40.23
N GLN A 218 -10.39 4.93 -40.59
CA GLN A 218 -11.34 5.53 -39.64
C GLN A 218 -12.28 4.47 -39.05
N ILE A 219 -12.69 3.48 -39.85
CA ILE A 219 -13.47 2.33 -39.37
C ILE A 219 -12.67 1.55 -38.32
N ARG A 220 -11.39 1.25 -38.61
CA ARG A 220 -10.50 0.58 -37.62
C ARG A 220 -10.38 1.41 -36.35
N ARG A 221 -10.11 2.71 -36.49
CA ARG A 221 -9.97 3.61 -35.34
C ARG A 221 -11.23 3.70 -34.49
N LEU A 222 -12.41 3.75 -35.12
CA LEU A 222 -13.70 3.73 -34.43
C LEU A 222 -13.88 2.41 -33.67
N GLY A 223 -13.54 1.28 -34.30
CA GLY A 223 -13.56 -0.04 -33.67
C GLY A 223 -12.64 -0.15 -32.45
N GLU A 224 -11.39 0.34 -32.55
CA GLU A 224 -10.45 0.41 -31.42
C GLU A 224 -11.01 1.22 -30.25
N LEU A 225 -11.46 2.45 -30.53
CA LEU A 225 -12.00 3.36 -29.50
C LEU A 225 -13.23 2.75 -28.81
N ARG A 226 -14.05 2.02 -29.58
CA ARG A 226 -15.24 1.34 -29.06
C ARG A 226 -14.88 0.11 -28.22
N GLY A 227 -13.99 -0.73 -28.72
CA GLY A 227 -13.48 -1.88 -27.97
C GLY A 227 -12.87 -1.48 -26.62
N VAL A 228 -12.09 -0.38 -26.58
CA VAL A 228 -11.53 0.16 -25.33
C VAL A 228 -12.60 0.71 -24.40
N ALA A 229 -13.62 1.40 -24.92
CA ALA A 229 -14.72 1.92 -24.11
C ALA A 229 -15.57 0.78 -23.52
N ASP A 230 -15.89 -0.23 -24.32
CA ASP A 230 -16.70 -1.39 -23.92
C ASP A 230 -15.95 -2.25 -22.90
N SER A 231 -14.65 -2.52 -23.10
CA SER A 231 -13.83 -3.24 -22.12
C SER A 231 -13.67 -2.46 -20.82
N SER A 232 -13.53 -1.13 -20.90
CA SER A 232 -13.50 -0.28 -19.71
C SER A 232 -14.83 -0.27 -18.96
N MET A 233 -15.96 -0.33 -19.66
CA MET A 233 -17.28 -0.50 -19.02
C MET A 233 -17.40 -1.85 -18.32
N GLU A 234 -16.89 -2.93 -18.90
CA GLU A 234 -16.90 -4.23 -18.24
C GLU A 234 -16.00 -4.24 -17.00
N GLN A 235 -14.81 -3.63 -17.09
CA GLN A 235 -13.94 -3.45 -15.94
C GLN A 235 -14.62 -2.62 -14.83
N LEU A 236 -15.39 -1.57 -15.18
CA LEU A 236 -16.18 -0.81 -14.20
C LEU A 236 -17.22 -1.68 -13.51
N ARG A 237 -17.93 -2.54 -14.24
CA ARG A 237 -18.90 -3.48 -13.64
C ARG A 237 -18.22 -4.40 -12.63
N GLN A 238 -17.07 -4.96 -12.98
CA GLN A 238 -16.29 -5.82 -12.08
C GLN A 238 -15.79 -5.07 -10.85
N LEU A 239 -15.26 -3.86 -11.03
CA LEU A 239 -14.80 -3.02 -9.91
C LEU A 239 -15.95 -2.67 -8.96
N THR A 240 -17.15 -2.38 -9.50
CA THR A 240 -18.32 -2.08 -8.67
C THR A 240 -18.89 -3.27 -7.89
N GLN A 241 -18.44 -4.49 -8.18
CA GLN A 241 -18.81 -5.69 -7.41
C GLN A 241 -17.85 -5.96 -6.24
N ARG A 242 -16.74 -5.21 -6.11
CA ARG A 242 -15.77 -5.39 -5.02
C ARG A 242 -16.35 -4.89 -3.69
N SER A 243 -15.91 -5.51 -2.60
CA SER A 243 -16.27 -5.10 -1.24
C SER A 243 -15.79 -3.69 -0.94
N GLY A 244 -16.68 -2.84 -0.40
CA GLY A 244 -16.36 -1.45 -0.05
C GLY A 244 -16.83 -0.42 -1.07
N VAL A 245 -17.37 -0.83 -2.23
CA VAL A 245 -18.01 0.07 -3.19
C VAL A 245 -19.48 0.33 -2.80
N GLY A 246 -19.88 1.60 -2.73
CA GLY A 246 -21.23 2.00 -2.34
C GLY A 246 -22.29 1.69 -3.39
N ALA A 247 -23.52 1.34 -2.96
CA ALA A 247 -24.64 1.01 -3.85
C ALA A 247 -24.99 2.13 -4.84
N GLU A 248 -24.79 3.39 -4.44
CA GLU A 248 -25.03 4.55 -5.30
C GLU A 248 -24.03 4.62 -6.46
N LEU A 249 -22.76 4.27 -6.22
CA LEU A 249 -21.75 4.17 -7.28
C LEU A 249 -22.11 3.07 -8.28
N VAL A 250 -22.52 1.89 -7.79
CA VAL A 250 -22.99 0.78 -8.64
C VAL A 250 -24.14 1.24 -9.53
N ARG A 251 -25.13 1.93 -8.95
CA ARG A 251 -26.29 2.46 -9.67
C ARG A 251 -25.87 3.45 -10.76
N LYS A 252 -24.98 4.40 -10.45
CA LYS A 252 -24.51 5.41 -11.40
C LYS A 252 -23.67 4.81 -12.53
N VAL A 253 -22.83 3.81 -12.25
CA VAL A 253 -22.10 3.05 -13.28
C VAL A 253 -23.07 2.28 -14.19
N GLY A 254 -24.15 1.73 -13.64
CA GLY A 254 -25.22 1.11 -14.42
C GLY A 254 -25.90 2.08 -15.39
N VAL A 255 -26.27 3.28 -14.90
CA VAL A 255 -26.86 4.35 -15.74
C VAL A 255 -25.87 4.82 -16.81
N MET A 256 -24.61 5.03 -16.45
CA MET A 256 -23.53 5.37 -17.38
C MET A 256 -23.43 4.36 -18.54
N GLY A 257 -23.47 3.05 -18.22
CA GLY A 257 -23.44 2.00 -19.23
C GLY A 257 -24.66 2.01 -20.15
N ALA A 258 -25.86 2.14 -19.58
CA ALA A 258 -27.11 2.14 -20.34
C ALA A 258 -27.21 3.34 -21.31
N GLU A 259 -26.84 4.55 -20.85
CA GLU A 259 -26.84 5.74 -21.71
C GLU A 259 -25.79 5.63 -22.81
N MET A 260 -24.59 5.15 -22.49
CA MET A 260 -23.53 4.94 -23.49
C MET A 260 -23.97 3.94 -24.56
N GLU A 261 -24.58 2.81 -24.17
CA GLU A 261 -25.08 1.80 -25.09
C GLU A 261 -26.19 2.35 -25.99
N ALA A 262 -27.14 3.09 -25.42
CA ALA A 262 -28.23 3.71 -26.18
C ALA A 262 -27.70 4.72 -27.22
N ALA A 263 -26.77 5.59 -26.83
CA ALA A 263 -26.15 6.56 -27.73
C ALA A 263 -25.33 5.87 -28.83
N ASN A 264 -24.54 4.86 -28.46
CA ASN A 264 -23.77 4.05 -29.40
C ASN A 264 -24.66 3.36 -30.45
N LYS A 265 -25.79 2.79 -30.03
CA LYS A 265 -26.76 2.18 -30.95
C LYS A 265 -27.35 3.20 -31.93
N ALA A 266 -27.66 4.41 -31.47
CA ALA A 266 -28.13 5.49 -32.34
C ALA A 266 -27.04 5.96 -33.33
N MET A 267 -25.79 6.07 -32.87
CA MET A 267 -24.65 6.40 -33.73
C MET A 267 -24.39 5.32 -34.79
N ASP A 268 -24.55 4.03 -34.47
CA ASP A 268 -24.41 2.94 -35.45
C ASP A 268 -25.49 2.99 -36.52
N ALA A 269 -26.74 3.28 -36.12
CA ALA A 269 -27.84 3.43 -37.05
C ALA A 269 -27.64 4.58 -38.05
N LEU A 270 -26.97 5.67 -37.62
CA LEU A 270 -26.55 6.76 -38.50
C LEU A 270 -25.35 6.36 -39.36
N THR A 271 -24.35 5.72 -38.77
CA THR A 271 -23.12 5.27 -39.45
C THR A 271 -23.45 4.32 -40.60
N GLY A 272 -24.43 3.43 -40.43
CA GLY A 272 -24.90 2.52 -41.49
C GLY A 272 -25.58 3.21 -42.69
N LYS A 273 -25.93 4.50 -42.56
CA LYS A 273 -26.49 5.31 -43.66
C LYS A 273 -25.43 6.14 -44.41
N LEU A 274 -24.19 6.19 -43.92
CA LEU A 274 -23.12 6.93 -44.59
C LEU A 274 -22.84 6.35 -45.98
N GLY A 275 -22.55 7.23 -46.95
CA GLY A 275 -22.31 6.85 -48.34
C GLY A 275 -23.57 6.64 -49.19
N GLN A 276 -24.78 6.71 -48.60
CA GLN A 276 -26.05 6.66 -49.35
C GLN A 276 -26.45 8.01 -49.96
N GLY A 277 -25.69 9.08 -49.68
CA GLY A 277 -25.90 10.43 -50.22
C GLY A 277 -24.84 11.41 -49.70
N THR A 278 -24.89 12.66 -50.18
CA THR A 278 -23.96 13.74 -49.77
C THR A 278 -24.58 14.77 -48.84
N ALA A 279 -25.85 14.59 -48.48
CA ALA A 279 -26.54 15.44 -47.52
C ALA A 279 -26.14 15.09 -46.06
N PRO A 280 -26.16 16.06 -45.13
CA PRO A 280 -25.98 15.78 -43.71
C PRO A 280 -27.01 14.74 -43.23
N LEU A 281 -26.57 13.74 -42.47
CA LEU A 281 -27.45 12.69 -41.93
C LEU A 281 -28.23 13.14 -40.69
N ILE A 282 -27.72 14.15 -40.00
CA ILE A 282 -28.26 14.71 -38.76
C ILE A 282 -27.78 16.16 -38.64
N ALA A 283 -28.60 17.05 -38.07
CA ALA A 283 -28.18 18.42 -37.80
C ALA A 283 -27.01 18.45 -36.80
N ALA A 284 -26.11 19.42 -36.91
CA ALA A 284 -24.94 19.51 -36.04
C ALA A 284 -25.31 19.66 -34.54
N GLU A 285 -26.43 20.33 -34.26
CA GLU A 285 -26.99 20.49 -32.92
C GLU A 285 -27.53 19.16 -32.38
N ASP A 286 -28.35 18.45 -33.16
CA ASP A 286 -28.88 17.14 -32.80
C ASP A 286 -27.77 16.09 -32.59
N TRP A 287 -26.73 16.11 -33.43
CA TRP A 287 -25.54 15.28 -33.24
C TRP A 287 -24.83 15.58 -31.93
N THR A 288 -24.71 16.87 -31.60
CA THR A 288 -24.07 17.30 -30.35
C THR A 288 -24.90 16.87 -29.15
N THR A 289 -26.23 16.97 -29.21
CA THR A 289 -27.14 16.47 -28.17
C THR A 289 -27.03 14.95 -28.01
N LEU A 290 -27.06 14.20 -29.12
CA LEU A 290 -26.92 12.74 -29.10
C LEU A 290 -25.58 12.31 -28.49
N CYS A 291 -24.48 12.87 -28.99
CA CYS A 291 -23.15 12.54 -28.48
C CYS A 291 -23.00 12.94 -27.01
N ASN A 292 -23.50 14.12 -26.61
CA ASN A 292 -23.26 14.62 -25.27
C ASN A 292 -24.12 13.97 -24.19
N GLY A 293 -25.23 13.31 -24.56
CA GLY A 293 -26.17 12.68 -23.64
C GLY A 293 -25.48 11.89 -22.51
N PRO A 294 -24.64 10.89 -22.84
CA PRO A 294 -24.00 10.03 -21.83
C PRO A 294 -22.96 10.72 -20.95
N PHE A 295 -22.42 11.89 -21.32
CA PHE A 295 -21.33 12.50 -20.55
C PHE A 295 -21.75 12.86 -19.13
N THR A 296 -23.02 13.24 -18.92
CA THR A 296 -23.54 13.58 -17.59
C THR A 296 -23.55 12.36 -16.69
N ALA A 297 -24.02 11.21 -17.17
CA ALA A 297 -23.98 9.96 -16.41
C ALA A 297 -22.55 9.48 -16.16
N MET A 298 -21.66 9.57 -17.17
CA MET A 298 -20.24 9.24 -17.01
C MET A 298 -19.58 10.08 -15.92
N LEU A 299 -19.76 11.40 -15.96
CA LEU A 299 -19.22 12.31 -14.95
C LEU A 299 -19.81 12.02 -13.56
N SER A 300 -21.11 11.79 -13.47
CA SER A 300 -21.79 11.48 -12.21
C SER A 300 -21.23 10.20 -11.55
N ALA A 301 -20.94 9.16 -12.34
CA ALA A 301 -20.33 7.92 -11.84
C ALA A 301 -18.86 8.15 -11.40
N ILE A 302 -18.07 8.88 -12.20
CA ILE A 302 -16.68 9.19 -11.87
C ILE A 302 -16.61 10.04 -10.59
N THR A 303 -17.41 11.11 -10.48
CA THR A 303 -17.41 11.96 -9.28
C THR A 303 -17.95 11.22 -8.06
N GLN A 304 -18.91 10.29 -8.23
CA GLN A 304 -19.38 9.47 -7.10
C GLN A 304 -18.25 8.62 -6.51
N SER A 305 -17.33 8.08 -7.31
CA SER A 305 -16.19 7.35 -6.75
C SER A 305 -15.29 8.23 -5.87
N LEU A 306 -15.16 9.52 -6.20
CA LEU A 306 -14.46 10.52 -5.39
C LEU A 306 -15.27 10.94 -4.15
N ASP A 307 -16.59 11.02 -4.27
CA ASP A 307 -17.48 11.27 -3.14
C ASP A 307 -17.42 10.12 -2.12
N ASP A 308 -17.41 8.87 -2.59
CA ASP A 308 -17.24 7.68 -1.76
C ASP A 308 -15.87 7.70 -1.06
N MET A 309 -14.79 8.02 -1.77
CA MET A 309 -13.45 8.19 -1.16
C MET A 309 -13.45 9.29 -0.08
N ALA A 310 -14.07 10.43 -0.36
CA ALA A 310 -14.15 11.55 0.58
C ALA A 310 -14.97 11.16 1.83
N SER A 311 -16.09 10.45 1.65
CA SER A 311 -16.90 9.94 2.76
C SER A 311 -16.12 8.96 3.62
N THR A 312 -15.48 7.96 3.01
CA THR A 312 -14.70 6.94 3.75
C THR A 312 -13.52 7.56 4.50
N THR A 313 -12.78 8.47 3.88
CA THR A 313 -11.66 9.15 4.55
C THR A 313 -12.16 10.04 5.69
N GLN A 314 -13.29 10.73 5.53
CA GLN A 314 -13.88 11.54 6.59
C GLN A 314 -14.42 10.70 7.75
N GLU A 315 -15.02 9.54 7.48
CA GLU A 315 -15.46 8.59 8.50
C GLU A 315 -14.29 8.05 9.31
N LYS A 316 -13.20 7.63 8.65
CA LYS A 316 -11.97 7.20 9.32
C LYS A 316 -11.34 8.33 10.15
N LEU A 317 -11.32 9.55 9.62
CA LEU A 317 -10.82 10.72 10.33
C LEU A 317 -11.67 11.02 11.59
N ASN A 318 -12.99 10.97 11.47
CA ASN A 318 -13.89 11.17 12.61
C ASN A 318 -13.70 10.06 13.66
N ALA A 319 -13.54 8.80 13.24
CA ALA A 319 -13.25 7.69 14.14
C ALA A 319 -11.89 7.85 14.86
N ALA A 320 -10.86 8.31 14.15
CA ALA A 320 -9.55 8.59 14.75
C ALA A 320 -9.64 9.72 15.78
N TRP A 321 -10.40 10.78 15.51
CA TRP A 321 -10.64 11.87 16.46
C TRP A 321 -11.42 11.43 17.69
N THR A 322 -12.46 10.61 17.53
CA THR A 322 -13.23 10.09 18.68
C THR A 322 -12.37 9.18 19.53
N GLN A 323 -11.55 8.31 18.92
CA GLN A 323 -10.60 7.46 19.64
C GLN A 323 -9.57 8.28 20.41
N LEU A 324 -8.99 9.33 19.79
CA LEU A 324 -8.04 10.22 20.46
C LEU A 324 -8.69 10.94 21.66
N ALA A 325 -9.93 11.39 21.51
CA ALA A 325 -10.68 12.04 22.58
C ALA A 325 -10.97 11.07 23.74
N VAL A 326 -11.34 9.82 23.46
CA VAL A 326 -11.54 8.78 24.48
C VAL A 326 -10.24 8.46 25.22
N ILE A 327 -9.12 8.28 24.50
CA ILE A 327 -7.81 8.02 25.12
C ILE A 327 -7.39 9.22 25.99
N GLY A 328 -7.56 10.45 25.49
CA GLY A 328 -7.28 11.67 26.24
C GLY A 328 -8.12 11.77 27.52
N ALA A 329 -9.41 11.42 27.47
CA ALA A 329 -10.28 11.38 28.65
C ALA A 329 -9.84 10.30 29.66
N LEU A 330 -9.46 9.10 29.19
CA LEU A 330 -8.93 8.02 30.03
C LEU A 330 -7.60 8.41 30.69
N LEU A 331 -6.71 9.07 29.94
CA LEU A 331 -5.43 9.57 30.47
C LEU A 331 -5.66 10.62 31.55
N ALA A 332 -6.56 11.58 31.31
CA ALA A 332 -6.92 12.58 32.29
C ALA A 332 -7.54 11.95 33.56
N ALA A 333 -8.45 10.99 33.40
CA ALA A 333 -9.05 10.26 34.51
C ALA A 333 -7.99 9.47 35.31
N LEU A 334 -7.07 8.78 34.64
CA LEU A 334 -5.98 8.05 35.29
C LEU A 334 -5.05 8.99 36.06
N LEU A 335 -4.69 10.14 35.48
CA LEU A 335 -3.87 11.15 36.16
C LEU A 335 -4.57 11.70 37.40
N VAL A 336 -5.88 11.96 37.33
CA VAL A 336 -6.68 12.38 38.50
C VAL A 336 -6.67 11.30 39.57
N VAL A 337 -6.88 10.03 39.21
CA VAL A 337 -6.83 8.90 40.17
C VAL A 337 -5.44 8.78 40.80
N CYS A 338 -4.36 8.86 40.01
CA CYS A 338 -2.99 8.81 40.54
C CYS A 338 -2.70 9.98 41.49
N VAL A 339 -3.15 11.20 41.18
CA VAL A 339 -3.00 12.37 42.05
C VAL A 339 -3.82 12.23 43.34
N LEU A 340 -5.07 11.75 43.25
CA LEU A 340 -5.93 11.52 44.40
C LEU A 340 -5.39 10.41 45.31
N SER A 341 -4.95 9.29 44.74
CA SER A 341 -4.29 8.20 45.46
C SER A 341 -3.00 8.68 46.14
N TRP A 342 -2.19 9.50 45.46
CA TRP A 342 -0.99 10.09 46.04
C TRP A 342 -1.29 10.98 47.23
N ARG A 343 -2.28 11.87 47.07
CA ARG A 343 -2.76 12.72 48.17
C ARG A 343 -3.32 11.89 49.33
N GLY A 344 -4.02 10.80 49.03
CA GLY A 344 -4.58 9.86 49.99
C GLY A 344 -3.50 9.18 50.83
N VAL A 345 -2.52 8.55 50.18
CA VAL A 345 -1.38 7.87 50.83
C VAL A 345 -0.56 8.85 51.67
N GLN A 346 -0.29 10.06 51.15
CA GLN A 346 0.42 11.12 51.88
C GLN A 346 -0.31 11.53 53.16
N ARG A 347 -1.63 11.73 53.10
CA ARG A 347 -2.43 12.22 54.23
C ARG A 347 -2.79 11.13 55.24
N ARG A 348 -3.12 9.92 54.79
CA ARG A 348 -3.61 8.84 55.67
C ARG A 348 -2.52 7.90 56.18
N ILE A 349 -1.44 7.71 55.45
CA ILE A 349 -0.41 6.73 55.82
C ILE A 349 0.92 7.43 56.16
N ALA A 350 1.52 8.14 55.20
CA ALA A 350 2.89 8.62 55.33
C ALA A 350 3.07 9.67 56.46
N LYS A 351 2.20 10.69 56.53
CA LYS A 351 2.29 11.72 57.58
C LYS A 351 2.07 11.17 59.00
N PRO A 352 1.01 10.37 59.28
CA PRO A 352 0.81 9.80 60.61
C PRO A 352 1.94 8.85 61.05
N VAL A 353 2.43 7.98 60.17
CA VAL A 353 3.53 7.05 60.50
C VAL A 353 4.81 7.80 60.85
N VAL A 354 5.15 8.87 60.10
CA VAL A 354 6.32 9.70 60.41
C VAL A 354 6.16 10.43 61.75
N ALA A 355 4.95 10.92 62.05
CA ALA A 355 4.66 11.58 63.33
C ALA A 355 4.73 10.61 64.53
N LEU A 356 4.21 9.39 64.37
CA LEU A 356 4.31 8.33 65.38
C LEU A 356 5.75 7.89 65.59
N LYS A 357 6.55 7.76 64.53
CA LYS A 357 7.98 7.49 64.64
C LYS A 357 8.70 8.58 65.44
N SER A 358 8.47 9.86 65.13
CA SER A 358 9.10 10.95 65.88
C SER A 358 8.69 10.95 67.35
N ALA A 359 7.44 10.63 67.66
CA ALA A 359 6.97 10.55 69.04
C ALA A 359 7.62 9.36 69.79
N LEU A 360 7.78 8.22 69.12
CA LEU A 360 8.49 7.07 69.67
C LEU A 360 9.99 7.34 69.90
N ASP A 361 10.66 8.05 68.99
CA ASP A 361 12.07 8.45 69.14
C ASP A 361 12.26 9.35 70.39
N VAL A 362 11.30 10.26 70.66
CA VAL A 362 11.28 11.12 71.86
C VAL A 362 11.06 10.30 73.14
N MET A 363 10.13 9.33 73.12
CA MET A 363 9.92 8.42 74.26
C MET A 363 11.13 7.54 74.56
N GLN A 364 11.84 7.05 73.53
CA GLN A 364 13.07 6.27 73.70
C GLN A 364 14.21 7.09 74.31
N ALA A 365 14.21 8.41 74.11
CA ALA A 365 15.13 9.34 74.76
C ALA A 365 14.76 9.64 76.23
N GLY A 366 13.68 9.04 76.76
CA GLY A 366 13.25 9.18 78.16
C GLY A 366 12.34 10.38 78.41
N ASP A 367 11.93 11.12 77.39
CA ASP A 367 10.98 12.22 77.51
C ASP A 367 9.55 11.74 77.22
N PHE A 368 8.79 11.51 78.29
CA PHE A 368 7.37 11.11 78.20
C PHE A 368 6.40 12.30 78.31
N SER A 369 6.89 13.55 78.31
CA SER A 369 6.06 14.73 78.56
C SER A 369 5.17 15.15 77.39
N GLN A 370 5.55 14.78 76.16
CA GLN A 370 4.80 15.12 74.95
C GLN A 370 3.68 14.10 74.67
N PRO A 371 2.45 14.54 74.34
CA PRO A 371 1.36 13.64 73.98
C PRO A 371 1.60 13.00 72.60
N ILE A 372 1.16 11.74 72.42
CA ILE A 372 1.21 11.08 71.12
C ILE A 372 0.16 11.75 70.20
N PRO A 373 0.53 12.16 68.96
CA PRO A 373 -0.40 12.79 68.04
C PRO A 373 -1.60 11.88 67.78
N ALA A 374 -2.81 12.38 68.01
CA ALA A 374 -4.04 11.63 67.74
C ALA A 374 -4.15 11.33 66.23
N ALA A 375 -4.27 10.06 65.88
CA ALA A 375 -4.48 9.67 64.49
C ALA A 375 -5.84 10.16 63.97
N ALA A 376 -5.86 10.64 62.72
CA ALA A 376 -7.07 11.17 62.09
C ALA A 376 -8.07 10.08 61.60
N SER A 377 -7.83 8.81 61.91
CA SER A 377 -8.47 7.63 61.30
C SER A 377 -8.57 6.47 62.29
N PRO A 378 -9.69 5.70 62.36
CA PRO A 378 -9.88 4.57 63.26
C PRO A 378 -9.28 3.24 62.73
N ASP A 379 -8.23 3.32 61.92
CA ASP A 379 -7.56 2.16 61.31
C ASP A 379 -6.43 1.61 62.19
N GLU A 380 -5.62 0.69 61.67
CA GLU A 380 -4.50 0.07 62.38
C GLU A 380 -3.46 1.10 62.85
N ILE A 381 -3.29 2.21 62.12
CA ILE A 381 -2.39 3.30 62.51
C ILE A 381 -3.01 4.08 63.69
N GLY A 382 -4.33 4.26 63.70
CA GLY A 382 -5.06 4.79 64.84
C GLY A 382 -5.00 3.90 66.09
N ALA A 383 -5.15 2.59 65.93
CA ALA A 383 -4.98 1.62 67.01
C ALA A 383 -3.54 1.65 67.57
N LEU A 384 -2.54 1.76 66.69
CA LEU A 384 -1.13 1.88 67.09
C LEU A 384 -0.86 3.19 67.85
N SER A 385 -1.43 4.31 67.40
CA SER A 385 -1.38 5.60 68.10
C SER A 385 -1.99 5.50 69.50
N GLY A 386 -3.13 4.83 69.65
CA GLY A 386 -3.79 4.60 70.93
C GLY A 386 -2.99 3.68 71.86
N ALA A 387 -2.39 2.63 71.32
CA ALA A 387 -1.52 1.72 72.07
C ALA A 387 -0.24 2.42 72.56
N LEU A 388 0.35 3.30 71.74
CA LEU A 388 1.51 4.14 72.11
C LEU A 388 1.17 5.14 73.22
N GLU A 389 -0.01 5.78 73.17
CA GLU A 389 -0.47 6.67 74.24
C GLU A 389 -0.74 5.88 75.54
N ALA A 390 -1.33 4.68 75.45
CA ALA A 390 -1.50 3.80 76.60
C ALA A 390 -0.16 3.34 77.19
N TYR A 391 0.85 3.09 76.35
CA TYR A 391 2.21 2.77 76.80
C TYR A 391 2.89 3.97 77.47
N ARG A 392 2.74 5.19 76.92
CA ARG A 392 3.21 6.44 77.56
C ARG A 392 2.55 6.64 78.93
N ALA A 393 1.24 6.46 79.01
CA ALA A 393 0.48 6.55 80.26
C ALA A 393 0.92 5.49 81.29
N ASN A 394 1.24 4.28 80.84
CA ASN A 394 1.77 3.21 81.69
C ASN A 394 3.23 3.43 82.12
N ALA A 395 4.07 4.01 81.27
CA ALA A 395 5.45 4.37 81.64
C ALA A 395 5.47 5.46 82.72
N LEU A 396 4.58 6.46 82.60
CA LEU A 396 4.34 7.48 83.62
C LEU A 396 3.76 6.90 84.93
N SER A 397 3.01 5.79 84.87
CA SER A 397 2.47 5.12 86.06
C SER A 397 3.43 4.09 86.70
N LEU A 398 4.41 3.58 85.95
CA LEU A 398 5.42 2.61 86.44
C LEU A 398 6.57 3.28 87.20
N GLU A 399 6.85 4.57 87.00
CA GLU A 399 7.77 5.35 87.85
C GLU A 399 7.21 5.60 89.27
N ALA A 400 5.89 5.50 89.46
CA ALA A 400 5.25 5.64 90.78
C ALA A 400 5.14 4.32 91.57
N ALA A 401 5.32 3.15 90.94
CA ALA A 401 5.02 1.84 91.54
C ALA A 401 6.25 0.96 91.86
N ARG A 402 7.48 1.48 91.69
CA ARG A 402 8.73 0.72 91.86
C ARG A 402 9.35 0.74 93.26
N ARG A 403 8.61 1.13 94.32
CA ARG A 403 9.13 1.17 95.70
C ARG A 403 8.57 0.17 96.71
N ASP A 404 7.59 -0.68 96.37
CA ASP A 404 6.85 -1.45 97.40
C ASP A 404 6.73 -2.98 97.18
N ARG A 405 7.71 -3.64 96.53
CA ARG A 405 7.71 -5.11 96.47
C ARG A 405 9.08 -5.73 96.70
N GLU A 406 9.58 -5.56 97.92
CA GLU A 406 10.73 -6.33 98.42
C GLU A 406 10.53 -6.89 99.84
N LEU A 407 9.30 -6.92 100.37
CA LEU A 407 9.01 -7.45 101.71
C LEU A 407 7.69 -8.25 101.74
N ALA A 408 7.72 -9.48 101.23
CA ALA A 408 6.69 -10.49 101.52
C ALA A 408 7.21 -11.91 101.25
N MET A 409 8.29 -12.27 101.94
CA MET A 409 8.59 -13.67 102.22
C MET A 409 8.73 -13.84 103.73
N LEU A 410 8.20 -14.97 104.21
CA LEU A 410 8.32 -15.58 105.55
C LEU A 410 7.17 -15.31 106.53
N ALA A 411 6.16 -16.18 106.48
CA ALA A 411 5.75 -17.06 107.59
C ALA A 411 4.39 -17.71 107.24
N ASP A 412 4.31 -19.03 107.13
CA ASP A 412 3.66 -19.82 108.19
C ASP A 412 3.78 -21.34 107.93
N SER A 413 3.97 -22.05 109.02
CA SER A 413 4.28 -23.47 109.13
C SER A 413 3.04 -24.37 109.07
N GLN A 414 3.10 -25.37 108.20
CA GLN A 414 3.02 -26.80 108.54
C GLN A 414 1.93 -27.32 109.50
N GLN A 415 0.93 -28.07 108.96
CA GLN A 415 0.32 -29.19 109.68
C GLN A 415 -0.42 -30.22 108.78
N ALA A 416 -0.16 -31.51 109.09
CA ALA A 416 -0.87 -32.77 108.79
C ALA A 416 -0.99 -33.21 107.30
N ALA A 417 -0.21 -34.17 106.79
CA ALA A 417 -0.10 -35.61 107.09
C ALA A 417 -1.15 -36.51 106.37
N ASN A 418 -0.63 -37.30 105.43
CA ASN A 418 -1.08 -38.57 104.83
C ASN A 418 -2.43 -38.65 104.08
N VAL A 419 -2.35 -38.91 102.75
CA VAL A 419 -2.77 -40.16 102.07
C VAL A 419 -2.23 -40.12 100.61
N GLN A 420 -1.78 -41.26 100.09
CA GLN A 420 -1.54 -41.58 98.65
C GLN A 420 -0.22 -41.19 97.97
N LYS A 421 0.88 -41.73 98.49
CA LYS A 421 2.08 -42.06 97.68
C LYS A 421 1.84 -43.37 96.92
N LEU A 422 1.04 -43.32 95.85
CA LEU A 422 0.92 -44.34 94.78
C LEU A 422 0.13 -43.83 93.54
N LEU A 423 -0.23 -42.54 93.49
CA LEU A 423 -0.92 -41.91 92.33
C LEU A 423 -0.13 -40.74 91.69
N GLY A 424 1.00 -40.32 92.27
CA GLY A 424 1.77 -39.17 91.77
C GLY A 424 2.56 -39.43 90.49
N GLU A 425 3.17 -40.62 90.35
CA GLU A 425 3.99 -40.94 89.17
C GLU A 425 3.13 -41.16 87.92
N VAL A 426 1.97 -41.83 88.06
CA VAL A 426 1.02 -41.99 86.95
C VAL A 426 0.35 -40.67 86.57
N ALA A 427 0.01 -39.80 87.54
CA ALA A 427 -0.58 -38.48 87.24
C ALA A 427 0.40 -37.56 86.49
N VAL A 428 1.70 -37.60 86.82
CA VAL A 428 2.74 -36.86 86.10
C VAL A 428 2.89 -37.38 84.67
N ILE A 429 2.93 -38.71 84.48
CA ILE A 429 3.05 -39.31 83.14
C ILE A 429 1.81 -39.06 82.28
N VAL A 430 0.61 -39.17 82.86
CA VAL A 430 -0.64 -38.86 82.15
C VAL A 430 -0.73 -37.37 81.82
N SER A 431 -0.28 -36.49 82.72
CA SER A 431 -0.21 -35.05 82.44
C SER A 431 0.81 -34.71 81.35
N ALA A 432 1.97 -35.38 81.33
CA ALA A 432 2.96 -35.26 80.25
C ALA A 432 2.38 -35.74 78.91
N ALA A 433 1.73 -36.91 78.89
CA ALA A 433 1.08 -37.47 77.70
C ALA A 433 -0.07 -36.58 77.19
N GLN A 434 -0.85 -35.95 78.08
CA GLN A 434 -1.88 -34.96 77.71
C GLN A 434 -1.29 -33.71 77.03
N ASN A 435 -0.04 -33.38 77.34
CA ASN A 435 0.71 -32.30 76.70
C ASN A 435 1.53 -32.77 75.48
N GLY A 436 1.36 -34.04 75.06
CA GLY A 436 2.05 -34.61 73.89
C GLY A 436 3.46 -35.13 74.17
N ASP A 437 3.89 -35.17 75.43
CA ASP A 437 5.17 -35.76 75.84
C ASP A 437 4.96 -37.19 76.35
N PHE A 438 5.31 -38.16 75.49
CA PHE A 438 5.19 -39.59 75.76
C PHE A 438 6.53 -40.21 76.21
N SER A 439 7.55 -39.41 76.52
CA SER A 439 8.87 -39.91 76.95
C SER A 439 8.90 -40.43 78.38
N GLY A 440 7.86 -40.12 79.17
CA GLY A 440 7.74 -40.51 80.58
C GLY A 440 7.52 -42.02 80.79
N HIS A 441 8.24 -42.58 81.77
CA HIS A 441 8.15 -43.98 82.19
C HIS A 441 7.99 -44.08 83.71
N ALA A 442 7.04 -44.90 84.18
CA ALA A 442 6.86 -45.18 85.61
C ALA A 442 7.64 -46.43 86.01
N SER A 443 8.34 -46.37 87.15
CA SER A 443 9.08 -47.52 87.68
C SER A 443 8.11 -48.57 88.24
N VAL A 444 8.19 -49.79 87.70
CA VAL A 444 7.52 -50.94 88.29
C VAL A 444 8.36 -51.39 89.49
N GLY A 445 8.07 -50.86 90.67
CA GLY A 445 8.51 -51.49 91.92
C GLY A 445 7.85 -52.87 92.11
N ASP A 446 8.00 -53.49 93.28
CA ASP A 446 7.43 -54.80 93.67
C ASP A 446 5.87 -54.81 93.78
N VAL A 447 5.18 -54.05 92.92
CA VAL A 447 3.73 -53.88 92.87
C VAL A 447 3.14 -54.91 91.90
N GLY A 448 2.97 -56.15 92.39
CA GLY A 448 2.22 -57.18 91.67
C GLY A 448 0.70 -56.92 91.71
N GLY A 449 -0.02 -57.34 90.66
CA GLY A 449 -1.48 -57.25 90.54
C GLY A 449 -1.99 -56.19 89.53
N PRO A 450 -3.30 -55.87 89.51
CA PRO A 450 -3.93 -55.03 88.47
C PRO A 450 -3.32 -53.63 88.28
N LEU A 451 -2.67 -53.08 89.32
CA LEU A 451 -2.00 -51.78 89.26
C LEU A 451 -0.67 -51.85 88.49
N GLY A 452 0.06 -52.97 88.59
CA GLY A 452 1.29 -53.24 87.83
C GLY A 452 1.00 -53.46 86.35
N ASP A 453 -0.09 -54.17 86.03
CA ASP A 453 -0.58 -54.35 84.65
C ASP A 453 -0.97 -53.00 84.01
N LEU A 454 -1.59 -52.10 84.78
CA LEU A 454 -1.94 -50.75 84.32
C LEU A 454 -0.70 -49.89 84.05
N VAL A 455 0.30 -49.90 84.94
CA VAL A 455 1.56 -49.16 84.74
C VAL A 455 2.34 -49.71 83.55
N SER A 456 2.39 -51.03 83.39
CA SER A 456 3.00 -51.69 82.23
C SER A 456 2.30 -51.28 80.92
N GLY A 457 0.95 -51.30 80.91
CA GLY A 457 0.16 -50.88 79.76
C GLY A 457 0.34 -49.39 79.40
N ILE A 458 0.41 -48.50 80.39
CA ILE A 458 0.69 -47.07 80.17
C ILE A 458 2.10 -46.87 79.60
N ASN A 459 3.09 -47.58 80.14
CA ASN A 459 4.47 -47.54 79.66
C ASN A 459 4.59 -48.07 78.22
N GLU A 460 3.87 -49.14 77.87
CA GLU A 460 3.84 -49.69 76.50
C GLU A 460 3.15 -48.73 75.52
N ILE A 461 2.01 -48.13 75.90
CA ILE A 461 1.32 -47.09 75.10
C ILE A 461 2.26 -45.91 74.87
N ASN A 462 2.89 -45.39 75.93
CA ASN A 462 3.84 -44.28 75.82
C ASN A 462 5.04 -44.64 74.93
N ALA A 463 5.63 -45.82 75.08
CA ALA A 463 6.76 -46.24 74.24
C ALA A 463 6.37 -46.33 72.75
N VAL A 464 5.21 -46.92 72.44
CA VAL A 464 4.72 -47.05 71.06
C VAL A 464 4.35 -45.68 70.47
N VAL A 465 3.63 -44.85 71.21
CA VAL A 465 3.22 -43.52 70.74
C VAL A 465 4.43 -42.59 70.62
N ASN A 466 5.35 -42.56 71.60
CA ASN A 466 6.57 -41.77 71.55
C ASN A 466 7.47 -42.18 70.38
N GLY A 467 7.64 -43.49 70.14
CA GLY A 467 8.38 -44.00 69.00
C GLY A 467 7.74 -43.57 67.67
N ALA A 468 6.42 -43.73 67.55
CA ALA A 468 5.67 -43.33 66.35
C ALA A 468 5.71 -41.83 66.09
N THR A 469 5.43 -41.00 67.09
CA THR A 469 5.43 -39.54 66.92
C THR A 469 6.83 -39.01 66.63
N THR A 470 7.87 -39.58 67.25
CA THR A 470 9.27 -39.21 66.97
C THR A 470 9.67 -39.57 65.53
N GLU A 471 9.35 -40.78 65.07
CA GLU A 471 9.67 -41.22 63.70
C GLU A 471 8.87 -40.44 62.64
N PHE A 472 7.56 -40.23 62.87
CA PHE A 472 6.72 -39.44 61.95
C PHE A 472 7.17 -37.97 61.90
N ALA A 473 7.50 -37.37 63.04
CA ALA A 473 8.04 -36.01 63.09
C ALA A 473 9.36 -35.92 62.34
N ALA A 474 10.26 -36.89 62.51
CA ALA A 474 11.53 -36.94 61.79
C ALA A 474 11.34 -37.12 60.27
N ALA A 475 10.37 -37.94 59.83
CA ALA A 475 10.04 -38.11 58.42
C ALA A 475 9.43 -36.85 57.82
N LEU A 476 8.47 -36.21 58.50
CA LEU A 476 7.86 -34.95 58.05
C LEU A 476 8.87 -33.80 58.05
N GLN A 477 9.82 -33.79 58.97
CA GLN A 477 10.90 -32.80 59.00
C GLN A 477 11.92 -33.02 57.87
N SER A 478 12.17 -34.27 57.48
CA SER A 478 12.90 -34.59 56.24
C SER A 478 12.16 -34.08 55.00
N VAL A 479 10.84 -34.32 54.90
CA VAL A 479 10.00 -33.80 53.80
C VAL A 479 10.02 -32.27 53.75
N ALA A 480 9.89 -31.59 54.90
CA ALA A 480 9.97 -30.14 55.00
C ALA A 480 11.36 -29.59 54.60
N GLY A 481 12.41 -30.38 54.83
CA GLY A 481 13.78 -30.09 54.38
C GLY A 481 14.07 -30.47 52.91
N GLY A 482 13.06 -30.94 52.16
CA GLY A 482 13.19 -31.35 50.76
C GLY A 482 13.70 -32.78 50.55
N ASP A 483 13.97 -33.54 51.61
CA ASP A 483 14.40 -34.94 51.49
C ASP A 483 13.18 -35.87 51.39
N LEU A 484 12.84 -36.25 50.15
CA LEU A 484 11.75 -37.16 49.81
C LEU A 484 12.24 -38.62 49.67
N THR A 485 13.44 -38.93 50.17
CA THR A 485 14.01 -40.30 50.15
C THR A 485 13.71 -41.08 51.41
N ARG A 486 13.36 -40.38 52.50
CA ARG A 486 13.16 -40.98 53.82
C ARG A 486 11.75 -41.55 53.96
N ARG A 487 11.67 -42.79 54.47
CA ARG A 487 10.42 -43.46 54.79
C ARG A 487 10.31 -43.76 56.28
N VAL A 488 9.08 -44.02 56.69
CA VAL A 488 8.76 -44.60 57.99
C VAL A 488 8.72 -46.11 57.83
N ASP A 489 9.71 -46.82 58.36
CA ASP A 489 9.91 -48.25 58.11
C ASP A 489 9.35 -49.11 59.24
N THR A 490 9.27 -48.59 60.47
CA THR A 490 8.78 -49.32 61.64
C THR A 490 7.38 -49.88 61.43
N ALA A 491 7.15 -51.12 61.89
CA ALA A 491 5.87 -51.79 61.77
C ALA A 491 4.90 -51.37 62.89
N TYR A 492 4.09 -50.34 62.63
CA TYR A 492 2.99 -49.95 63.51
C TYR A 492 1.73 -50.77 63.26
N ARG A 493 0.77 -50.73 64.21
CA ARG A 493 -0.54 -51.39 64.11
C ARG A 493 -1.68 -50.37 64.31
N GLY A 494 -2.87 -50.70 63.82
CA GLY A 494 -4.05 -49.85 63.95
C GLY A 494 -3.86 -48.45 63.32
N ARG A 495 -4.37 -47.40 63.98
CA ARG A 495 -4.35 -46.02 63.45
C ARG A 495 -2.95 -45.46 63.18
N LEU A 496 -1.93 -45.92 63.90
CA LEU A 496 -0.54 -45.52 63.66
C LEU A 496 0.02 -46.16 62.38
N ALA A 497 -0.44 -47.36 62.01
CA ALA A 497 -0.11 -47.96 60.71
C ALA A 497 -0.76 -47.19 59.56
N ASP A 498 -2.02 -46.78 59.72
CA ASP A 498 -2.71 -45.95 58.73
C ASP A 498 -1.98 -44.61 58.53
N LEU A 499 -1.53 -43.97 59.61
CA LEU A 499 -0.79 -42.70 59.55
C LEU A 499 0.59 -42.87 58.90
N LYS A 500 1.33 -43.93 59.25
CA LYS A 500 2.58 -44.31 58.54
C LYS A 500 2.34 -44.42 57.04
N ASN A 501 1.31 -45.17 56.63
CA ASN A 501 1.02 -45.42 55.22
C ASN A 501 0.66 -44.10 54.52
N ALA A 502 -0.17 -43.25 55.14
CA ALA A 502 -0.50 -41.93 54.60
C ALA A 502 0.73 -41.01 54.44
N ILE A 503 1.67 -41.03 55.40
CA ILE A 503 2.93 -40.28 55.30
C ILE A 503 3.77 -40.81 54.13
N ASN A 504 3.99 -42.13 54.05
CA ASN A 504 4.77 -42.75 52.99
C ASN A 504 4.14 -42.53 51.60
N ASP A 505 2.82 -42.66 51.46
CA ASP A 505 2.09 -42.39 50.22
C ASP A 505 2.22 -40.91 49.80
N THR A 506 2.26 -39.99 50.76
CA THR A 506 2.47 -38.56 50.50
C THR A 506 3.90 -38.32 49.98
N VAL A 507 4.90 -38.93 50.61
CA VAL A 507 6.30 -38.88 50.14
C VAL A 507 6.42 -39.44 48.73
N ASP A 508 5.76 -40.56 48.44
CA ASP A 508 5.75 -41.18 47.11
C ASP A 508 5.17 -40.28 46.02
N ARG A 509 3.99 -39.69 46.28
CA ARG A 509 3.32 -38.81 45.33
C ARG A 509 4.10 -37.53 45.08
N LEU A 510 4.69 -36.95 46.13
CA LEU A 510 5.55 -35.77 46.01
C LEU A 510 6.83 -36.12 45.23
N SER A 511 7.49 -37.23 45.56
CA SER A 511 8.71 -37.70 44.90
C SER A 511 8.47 -37.99 43.41
N ALA A 512 7.36 -38.62 43.06
CA ALA A 512 6.94 -38.85 41.68
C ALA A 512 6.65 -37.55 40.94
N THR A 513 5.95 -36.61 41.57
CA THR A 513 5.62 -35.31 40.97
C THR A 513 6.89 -34.49 40.69
N VAL A 514 7.81 -34.42 41.67
CA VAL A 514 9.11 -33.75 41.53
C VAL A 514 9.93 -34.38 40.39
N ARG A 515 9.99 -35.71 40.30
CA ARG A 515 10.66 -36.39 39.17
C ARG A 515 10.04 -36.04 37.83
N THR A 516 8.71 -36.07 37.71
CA THR A 516 8.02 -35.68 36.47
C THR A 516 8.35 -34.24 36.09
N ILE A 517 8.42 -33.32 37.06
CA ILE A 517 8.82 -31.93 36.82
C ILE A 517 10.27 -31.85 36.35
N GLN A 518 11.20 -32.61 36.93
CA GLN A 518 12.62 -32.64 36.50
C GLN A 518 12.75 -33.11 35.04
N THR A 519 12.10 -34.22 34.68
CA THR A 519 12.11 -34.75 33.30
C THR A 519 11.47 -33.76 32.32
N THR A 520 10.28 -33.25 32.65
CA THR A 520 9.58 -32.27 31.79
C THR A 520 10.42 -31.00 31.61
N SER A 521 11.09 -30.52 32.65
CA SER A 521 11.95 -29.33 32.56
C SER A 521 13.17 -29.57 31.66
N ALA A 522 13.75 -30.77 31.70
CA ALA A 522 14.84 -31.14 30.80
C ALA A 522 14.39 -31.19 29.32
N ASP A 523 13.22 -31.78 29.06
CA ASP A 523 12.64 -31.88 27.71
C ASP A 523 12.30 -30.49 27.14
N VAL A 524 11.63 -29.64 27.92
CA VAL A 524 11.33 -28.27 27.49
C VAL A 524 12.63 -27.47 27.31
N GLY A 525 13.68 -27.75 28.09
CA GLY A 525 14.97 -27.09 27.97
C GLY A 525 15.70 -27.47 26.67
N LEU A 526 15.56 -28.72 26.22
CA LEU A 526 16.02 -29.15 24.90
C LEU A 526 15.22 -28.48 23.78
N ALA A 527 13.89 -28.47 23.87
CA ALA A 527 13.02 -27.82 22.89
C ALA A 527 13.33 -26.31 22.77
N ALA A 528 13.59 -25.61 23.88
CA ALA A 528 13.97 -24.20 23.87
C ALA A 528 15.30 -23.98 23.11
N ARG A 529 16.30 -24.86 23.29
CA ARG A 529 17.56 -24.79 22.54
C ARG A 529 17.36 -25.05 21.05
N GLU A 530 16.52 -26.02 20.69
CA GLU A 530 16.18 -26.30 19.29
C GLU A 530 15.48 -25.12 18.63
N ILE A 531 14.51 -24.48 19.31
CA ILE A 531 13.86 -23.26 18.81
C ILE A 531 14.88 -22.15 18.60
N ASN A 532 15.82 -21.96 19.52
CA ASN A 532 16.84 -20.91 19.40
C ASN A 532 17.79 -21.16 18.21
N MET A 533 18.20 -22.41 17.98
CA MET A 533 18.97 -22.78 16.78
C MET A 533 18.16 -22.59 15.49
N GLY A 534 16.86 -22.94 15.51
CA GLY A 534 15.98 -22.73 14.37
C GLY A 534 15.75 -21.25 14.05
N ALA A 535 15.68 -20.39 15.07
CA ALA A 535 15.63 -18.94 14.90
C ALA A 535 16.94 -18.42 14.28
N ASP A 536 18.10 -18.83 14.78
CA ASP A 536 19.41 -18.45 14.21
C ASP A 536 19.54 -18.87 12.73
N ASP A 537 19.11 -20.09 12.37
CA ASP A 537 19.08 -20.55 10.97
C ASP A 537 18.11 -19.71 10.10
N LEU A 538 16.91 -19.43 10.61
CA LEU A 538 15.95 -18.56 9.94
C LEU A 538 16.52 -17.15 9.73
N SER A 539 17.25 -16.60 10.70
CA SER A 539 17.90 -15.29 10.60
C SER A 539 18.89 -15.27 9.44
N LYS A 540 19.81 -16.24 9.38
CA LYS A 540 20.81 -16.34 8.31
C LYS A 540 20.17 -16.47 6.93
N ARG A 541 19.15 -17.33 6.80
CA ARG A 541 18.42 -17.49 5.55
C ARG A 541 17.66 -16.23 5.15
N THR A 542 17.16 -15.48 6.12
CA THR A 542 16.49 -14.19 5.88
C THR A 542 17.49 -13.13 5.40
N GLU A 543 18.70 -13.10 5.96
CA GLU A 543 19.80 -12.24 5.48
C GLU A 543 20.22 -12.59 4.04
N ASP A 544 20.40 -13.88 3.73
CA ASP A 544 20.71 -14.35 2.37
C ASP A 544 19.59 -13.99 1.37
N GLN A 545 18.34 -14.10 1.82
CA GLN A 545 17.17 -13.73 1.02
C GLN A 545 17.09 -12.22 0.78
N ALA A 546 17.41 -11.40 1.80
CA ALA A 546 17.48 -9.95 1.65
C ALA A 546 18.54 -9.55 0.60
N ALA A 547 19.74 -10.13 0.65
CA ALA A 547 20.78 -9.88 -0.34
C ALA A 547 20.35 -10.27 -1.77
N SER A 548 19.66 -11.41 -1.91
CA SER A 548 19.12 -11.85 -3.21
C SER A 548 18.02 -10.92 -3.73
N LEU A 549 17.19 -10.37 -2.82
CA LEU A 549 16.15 -9.41 -3.16
C LEU A 549 16.73 -8.06 -3.60
N GLU A 550 17.81 -7.57 -2.97
CA GLU A 550 18.51 -6.36 -3.39
C GLU A 550 19.04 -6.50 -4.83
N GLU A 551 19.66 -7.63 -5.16
CA GLU A 551 20.14 -7.90 -6.53
C GLU A 551 18.98 -8.01 -7.53
N THR A 552 17.88 -8.65 -7.13
CA THR A 552 16.67 -8.77 -7.96
C THR A 552 16.02 -7.40 -8.20
N ALA A 553 15.99 -6.54 -7.18
CA ALA A 553 15.48 -5.17 -7.31
C ALA A 553 16.33 -4.35 -8.27
N ALA A 554 17.66 -4.40 -8.12
CA ALA A 554 18.59 -3.67 -8.99
C ALA A 554 18.48 -4.11 -10.46
N THR A 555 18.40 -5.42 -10.71
CA THR A 555 18.22 -5.97 -12.07
C THR A 555 16.85 -5.63 -12.65
N THR A 556 15.80 -5.57 -11.82
CA THR A 556 14.45 -5.14 -12.23
C THR A 556 14.46 -3.65 -12.62
N GLU A 557 15.15 -2.78 -11.87
CA GLU A 557 15.33 -1.37 -12.23
C GLU A 557 16.10 -1.19 -13.54
N GLU A 558 17.16 -1.98 -13.75
CA GLU A 558 17.93 -1.95 -14.99
C GLU A 558 17.09 -2.41 -16.19
N LEU A 559 16.30 -3.47 -16.03
CA LEU A 559 15.34 -3.93 -17.03
C LEU A 559 14.29 -2.85 -17.33
N ALA A 560 13.74 -2.18 -16.32
CA ALA A 560 12.79 -1.09 -16.49
C ALA A 560 13.39 0.04 -17.35
N ALA A 561 14.64 0.42 -17.07
CA ALA A 561 15.36 1.44 -17.82
C ALA A 561 15.57 1.01 -19.29
N SER A 562 15.97 -0.24 -19.52
CA SER A 562 16.19 -0.80 -20.85
C SER A 562 14.92 -0.88 -21.70
N VAL A 563 13.81 -1.33 -21.11
CA VAL A 563 12.50 -1.38 -21.78
C VAL A 563 12.00 0.02 -22.13
N LYS A 564 12.16 0.98 -21.21
CA LYS A 564 11.82 2.40 -21.48
C LYS A 564 12.65 2.99 -22.60
N ALA A 565 13.96 2.71 -22.63
CA ALA A 565 14.85 3.13 -23.71
C ALA A 565 14.42 2.52 -25.05
N THR A 566 14.07 1.24 -25.07
CA THR A 566 13.58 0.52 -26.26
C THR A 566 12.26 1.11 -26.78
N ALA A 567 11.32 1.44 -25.90
CA ALA A 567 10.07 2.10 -26.27
C ALA A 567 10.30 3.49 -26.87
N GLN A 568 11.27 4.26 -26.33
CA GLN A 568 11.63 5.56 -26.87
C GLN A 568 12.32 5.45 -28.23
N ALA A 569 13.29 4.54 -28.37
CA ALA A 569 13.98 4.27 -29.63
C ALA A 569 12.99 3.81 -30.72
N SER A 570 12.00 2.98 -30.36
CA SER A 570 10.94 2.56 -31.27
C SER A 570 10.11 3.74 -31.76
N ARG A 571 9.69 4.66 -30.88
CA ARG A 571 8.97 5.87 -31.29
C ARG A 571 9.79 6.75 -32.26
N GLN A 572 11.09 6.89 -32.02
CA GLN A 572 11.97 7.63 -32.92
C GLN A 572 12.12 6.94 -34.27
N ALA A 573 12.29 5.61 -34.29
CA ALA A 573 12.37 4.84 -35.52
C ALA A 573 11.06 4.91 -36.34
N ALA A 574 9.90 4.93 -35.68
CA ALA A 574 8.60 5.11 -36.35
C ALA A 574 8.48 6.49 -37.02
N ALA A 575 9.00 7.54 -36.38
CA ALA A 575 9.03 8.88 -36.97
C ALA A 575 9.91 8.92 -38.23
N ILE A 576 11.10 8.33 -38.17
CA ILE A 576 12.03 8.21 -39.31
C ILE A 576 11.39 7.41 -40.46
N ALA A 577 10.71 6.30 -40.14
CA ALA A 577 10.00 5.51 -41.15
C ALA A 577 8.89 6.32 -41.83
N THR A 578 8.17 7.16 -41.07
CA THR A 578 7.13 8.06 -41.60
C THR A 578 7.73 9.11 -42.54
N GLU A 579 8.85 9.73 -42.14
CA GLU A 579 9.57 10.70 -42.99
C GLU A 579 10.06 10.05 -44.29
N ALA A 580 10.60 8.82 -44.23
CA ALA A 580 11.00 8.06 -45.42
C ALA A 580 9.81 7.74 -46.34
N MET A 581 8.64 7.42 -45.76
CA MET A 581 7.41 7.22 -46.54
C MET A 581 6.97 8.50 -47.25
N GLU A 582 6.98 9.65 -46.57
CA GLU A 582 6.64 10.94 -47.17
C GLU A 582 7.60 11.31 -48.31
N ALA A 583 8.91 11.10 -48.12
CA ALA A 583 9.92 11.32 -49.15
C ALA A 583 9.72 10.40 -50.36
N ALA A 584 9.46 9.11 -50.14
CA ALA A 584 9.20 8.15 -51.22
C ALA A 584 7.90 8.48 -51.98
N GLN A 585 6.85 8.91 -51.27
CA GLN A 585 5.59 9.33 -51.87
C GLN A 585 5.74 10.59 -52.73
N SER A 586 6.47 11.59 -52.22
CA SER A 586 6.80 12.81 -52.96
C SER A 586 7.64 12.49 -54.20
N GLY A 587 8.67 11.66 -54.05
CA GLY A 587 9.49 11.18 -55.16
C GLY A 587 8.68 10.44 -56.22
N GLY A 588 7.75 9.58 -55.80
CA GLY A 588 6.84 8.87 -56.71
C GLY A 588 5.94 9.82 -57.50
N ALA A 589 5.41 10.86 -56.85
CA ALA A 589 4.62 11.90 -57.52
C ALA A 589 5.47 12.68 -58.56
N ILE A 590 6.71 13.03 -58.23
CA ILE A 590 7.64 13.70 -59.15
C ILE A 590 7.96 12.80 -60.35
N ALA A 591 8.22 11.51 -60.11
CA ALA A 591 8.45 10.54 -61.18
C ALA A 591 7.22 10.41 -62.11
N GLY A 592 6.00 10.38 -61.55
CA GLY A 592 4.75 10.41 -62.32
C GLY A 592 4.63 11.65 -63.21
N GLN A 593 4.89 12.84 -62.65
CA GLN A 593 4.90 14.10 -63.42
C GLN A 593 5.96 14.11 -64.53
N ALA A 594 7.13 13.50 -64.28
CA ALA A 594 8.18 13.37 -65.28
C ALA A 594 7.79 12.40 -66.42
N VAL A 595 7.12 11.29 -66.11
CA VAL A 595 6.55 10.40 -67.13
C VAL A 595 5.52 11.14 -67.99
N ASP A 596 4.62 11.90 -67.37
CA ASP A 596 3.63 12.70 -68.11
C ASP A 596 4.29 13.75 -69.01
N ALA A 597 5.35 14.40 -68.53
CA ALA A 597 6.11 15.38 -69.32
C ALA A 597 6.79 14.73 -70.53
N MET A 598 7.44 13.58 -70.32
CA MET A 598 8.09 12.83 -71.41
C MET A 598 7.08 12.29 -72.42
N SER A 599 5.89 11.86 -71.99
CA SER A 599 4.81 11.45 -72.91
C SER A 599 4.31 12.61 -73.78
N ARG A 600 4.24 13.83 -73.24
CA ARG A 600 3.94 15.03 -74.05
C ARG A 600 5.03 15.31 -75.07
N ILE A 601 6.31 15.12 -74.71
CA ILE A 601 7.45 15.29 -75.62
C ILE A 601 7.40 14.24 -76.74
N GLU A 602 7.13 12.98 -76.41
CA GLU A 602 6.95 11.89 -77.39
C GLU A 602 5.82 12.23 -78.39
N SER A 603 4.66 12.68 -77.87
CA SER A 603 3.54 13.11 -78.73
C SER A 603 3.89 14.32 -79.61
N ALA A 604 4.65 15.29 -79.09
CA ALA A 604 5.11 16.43 -79.87
C ALA A 604 6.10 16.02 -80.97
N SER A 605 7.05 15.14 -80.65
CA SER A 605 8.02 14.58 -81.60
C SER A 605 7.31 13.81 -82.73
N GLN A 606 6.27 13.04 -82.41
CA GLN A 606 5.47 12.34 -83.42
C GLN A 606 4.78 13.34 -84.37
N LYS A 607 4.17 14.40 -83.83
CA LYS A 607 3.56 15.46 -84.66
C LYS A 607 4.58 16.17 -85.55
N ILE A 608 5.80 16.40 -85.04
CA ILE A 608 6.88 16.97 -85.86
C ILE A 608 7.24 16.00 -86.99
N SER A 609 7.37 14.69 -86.71
CA SER A 609 7.62 13.67 -87.73
C SER A 609 6.56 13.69 -88.84
N ASP A 610 5.28 13.80 -88.48
CA ASP A 610 4.18 13.90 -89.43
C ASP A 610 4.27 15.18 -90.29
N ILE A 611 4.64 16.31 -89.70
CA ILE A 611 4.85 17.58 -90.43
C ILE A 611 6.02 17.46 -91.41
N ILE A 612 7.13 16.85 -90.99
CA ILE A 612 8.31 16.65 -91.84
C ILE A 612 7.98 15.76 -93.04
N ARG A 613 7.14 14.74 -92.85
CA ARG A 613 6.62 13.93 -93.95
C ARG A 613 5.82 14.75 -94.96
N VAL A 614 4.95 15.64 -94.50
CA VAL A 614 4.21 16.57 -95.38
C VAL A 614 5.16 17.50 -96.12
N ILE A 615 6.23 17.98 -95.48
CA ILE A 615 7.24 18.83 -96.15
C ILE A 615 7.98 18.05 -97.25
N ASP A 616 8.36 16.80 -97.01
CA ASP A 616 8.99 15.94 -98.04
C ASP A 616 8.02 15.69 -99.21
N ASP A 617 6.74 15.46 -98.93
CA ASP A 617 5.70 15.32 -99.96
C ASP A 617 5.54 16.61 -100.80
N ILE A 618 5.54 17.80 -100.16
CA ILE A 618 5.49 19.09 -100.85
C ILE A 618 6.75 19.31 -101.70
N ALA A 619 7.93 18.96 -101.18
CA ALA A 619 9.19 19.05 -101.92
C ALA A 619 9.16 18.13 -103.16
N PHE A 620 8.65 16.90 -103.01
CA PHE A 620 8.48 15.97 -104.12
C PHE A 620 7.52 16.51 -105.20
N GLN A 621 6.36 17.03 -104.79
CA GLN A 621 5.39 17.65 -105.70
C GLN A 621 5.99 18.86 -106.44
N THR A 622 6.72 19.72 -105.71
CA THR A 622 7.39 20.90 -106.28
C THR A 622 8.45 20.50 -107.30
N ASN A 623 9.22 19.43 -107.02
CA ASN A 623 10.20 18.88 -107.95
C ASN A 623 9.53 18.34 -109.24
N LEU A 624 8.34 17.72 -109.16
CA LEU A 624 7.56 17.30 -110.33
C LEU A 624 7.00 18.49 -111.12
N LEU A 625 6.46 19.51 -110.45
CA LEU A 625 5.98 20.75 -111.06
C LEU A 625 7.10 21.49 -111.80
N ALA A 626 8.27 21.60 -111.17
CA ALA A 626 9.46 22.22 -111.75
C ALA A 626 9.97 21.44 -112.96
N LEU A 627 9.93 20.11 -112.93
CA LEU A 627 10.23 19.27 -114.09
C LEU A 627 9.25 19.55 -115.23
N ASN A 628 7.94 19.60 -114.96
CA ASN A 628 6.93 19.91 -115.98
C ASN A 628 7.13 21.30 -116.58
N ALA A 629 7.45 22.29 -115.75
CA ALA A 629 7.75 23.65 -116.18
C ALA A 629 9.03 23.74 -117.03
N ALA A 630 10.08 22.99 -116.66
CA ALA A 630 11.32 22.91 -117.44
C ALA A 630 11.08 22.28 -118.83
N VAL A 631 10.22 21.25 -118.91
CA VAL A 631 9.81 20.62 -120.17
C VAL A 631 9.03 21.61 -121.05
N GLU A 632 8.06 22.33 -120.49
CA GLU A 632 7.26 23.31 -121.25
C GLU A 632 8.11 24.52 -121.68
N ALA A 633 9.07 24.95 -120.85
CA ALA A 633 10.04 25.99 -121.21
C ALA A 633 10.97 25.54 -122.34
N ALA A 634 11.40 24.27 -122.36
CA ALA A 634 12.16 23.70 -123.48
C ALA A 634 11.31 23.64 -124.77
N ARG A 635 10.00 23.39 -124.63
CA ARG A 635 9.04 23.37 -125.74
C ARG A 635 8.79 24.74 -126.37
N ALA A 636 8.89 25.81 -125.58
CA ALA A 636 8.75 27.20 -126.02
C ALA A 636 9.99 27.78 -126.74
N GLY A 637 11.08 27.02 -126.87
CA GLY A 637 12.28 27.41 -127.62
C GLY A 637 13.01 28.63 -127.03
N ASP A 638 13.44 29.57 -127.88
CA ASP A 638 14.23 30.74 -127.46
C ASP A 638 13.52 31.67 -126.46
N ALA A 639 12.18 31.76 -126.53
CA ALA A 639 11.37 32.55 -125.61
C ALA A 639 11.28 31.94 -124.19
N GLY A 640 11.54 30.63 -124.05
CA GLY A 640 11.44 29.88 -122.80
C GLY A 640 12.74 29.79 -121.99
N LYS A 641 13.87 30.26 -122.52
CA LYS A 641 15.20 30.10 -121.88
C LYS A 641 15.25 30.65 -120.45
N GLY A 642 14.64 31.81 -120.19
CA GLY A 642 14.55 32.38 -118.84
C GLY A 642 13.71 31.53 -117.87
N PHE A 643 12.60 30.98 -118.34
CA PHE A 643 11.74 30.09 -117.56
C PHE A 643 12.41 28.73 -117.28
N ALA A 644 13.21 28.21 -118.21
CA ALA A 644 13.94 26.96 -118.03
C ALA A 644 14.99 27.05 -116.91
N VAL A 645 15.68 28.19 -116.80
CA VAL A 645 16.65 28.43 -115.71
C VAL A 645 15.94 28.49 -114.36
N VAL A 646 14.84 29.25 -114.27
CA VAL A 646 14.03 29.32 -113.03
C VAL A 646 13.47 27.95 -112.66
N ALA A 647 12.96 27.18 -113.63
CA ALA A 647 12.45 25.83 -113.38
C ALA A 647 13.55 24.86 -112.89
N SER A 648 14.77 24.96 -113.43
CA SER A 648 15.92 24.18 -112.92
C SER A 648 16.29 24.58 -111.49
N GLU A 649 16.29 25.88 -111.17
CA GLU A 649 16.61 26.37 -109.83
C GLU A 649 15.56 25.95 -108.80
N VAL A 650 14.26 26.05 -109.14
CA VAL A 650 13.15 25.57 -108.30
C VAL A 650 13.25 24.06 -108.09
N ARG A 651 13.66 23.31 -109.11
CA ARG A 651 13.86 21.86 -109.00
C ARG A 651 15.00 21.52 -108.04
N THR A 652 16.16 22.18 -108.17
CA THR A 652 17.29 21.99 -107.26
C THR A 652 16.93 22.39 -105.83
N LEU A 653 16.18 23.47 -105.64
CA LEU A 653 15.66 23.86 -104.32
C LEU A 653 14.73 22.79 -103.73
N ALA A 654 13.82 22.24 -104.54
CA ALA A 654 12.91 21.17 -104.12
C ALA A 654 13.66 19.88 -103.72
N GLN A 655 14.72 19.49 -104.46
CA GLN A 655 15.57 18.37 -104.11
C GLN A 655 16.32 18.61 -102.78
N ARG A 656 16.88 19.81 -102.59
CA ARG A 656 17.53 20.20 -101.33
C ARG A 656 16.56 20.21 -100.14
N SER A 657 15.31 20.64 -100.36
CA SER A 657 14.26 20.61 -99.31
C SER A 657 13.86 19.18 -98.94
N SER A 658 13.77 18.25 -99.90
CA SER A 658 13.50 16.83 -99.63
C SER A 658 14.65 16.16 -98.87
N GLU A 659 15.90 16.46 -99.24
CA GLU A 659 17.08 15.97 -98.53
C GLU A 659 17.11 16.48 -97.08
N ALA A 660 16.91 17.79 -96.88
CA ALA A 660 16.83 18.37 -95.53
C ALA A 660 15.66 17.80 -94.71
N ALA A 661 14.50 17.55 -95.32
CA ALA A 661 13.37 16.92 -94.65
C ALA A 661 13.71 15.48 -94.19
N LYS A 662 14.41 14.70 -95.02
CA LYS A 662 14.87 13.36 -94.64
C LYS A 662 15.88 13.37 -93.49
N ASP A 663 16.84 14.30 -93.51
CA ASP A 663 17.81 14.45 -92.42
C ASP A 663 17.11 14.80 -91.09
N ILE A 664 16.14 15.72 -91.12
CA ILE A 664 15.34 16.06 -89.93
C ILE A 664 14.52 14.85 -89.49
N SER A 665 13.92 14.09 -90.42
CA SER A 665 13.17 12.87 -90.10
C SER A 665 14.02 11.85 -89.34
N THR A 666 15.27 11.62 -89.79
CA THR A 666 16.21 10.75 -89.08
C THR A 666 16.55 11.27 -87.67
N LEU A 667 16.79 12.56 -87.50
CA LEU A 667 17.05 13.18 -86.19
C LEU A 667 15.85 13.06 -85.23
N ILE A 668 14.63 13.28 -85.74
CA ILE A 668 13.40 13.14 -84.95
C ILE A 668 13.16 11.68 -84.58
N SER A 669 13.39 10.74 -85.50
CA SER A 669 13.28 9.31 -85.20
C SER A 669 14.27 8.87 -84.11
N SER A 670 15.51 9.35 -84.15
CA SER A 670 16.49 9.10 -83.10
C SER A 670 16.06 9.72 -81.77
N SER A 671 15.58 10.97 -81.80
CA SER A 671 15.09 11.67 -80.60
C SER A 671 13.91 10.94 -79.96
N ASN A 672 13.02 10.35 -80.77
CA ASN A 672 11.88 9.58 -80.27
C ASN A 672 12.33 8.30 -79.56
N SER A 673 13.38 7.64 -80.06
CA SER A 673 13.99 6.48 -79.40
C SER A 673 14.59 6.84 -78.03
N GLU A 674 15.32 7.96 -77.95
CA GLU A 674 15.91 8.45 -76.69
C GLU A 674 14.85 8.84 -75.67
N VAL A 675 13.77 9.51 -76.11
CA VAL A 675 12.62 9.84 -75.24
C VAL A 675 11.95 8.56 -74.73
N GLY A 676 11.78 7.54 -75.58
CA GLY A 676 11.20 6.25 -75.19
C GLY A 676 12.01 5.52 -74.11
N GLU A 677 13.34 5.45 -74.25
CA GLU A 677 14.21 4.90 -73.19
C GLU A 677 14.19 5.78 -71.93
N GLY A 678 14.13 7.11 -72.07
CA GLY A 678 13.95 8.04 -70.95
C GLY A 678 12.67 7.78 -70.15
N VAL A 679 11.53 7.60 -70.82
CA VAL A 679 10.24 7.26 -70.18
C VAL A 679 10.37 5.96 -69.38
N LYS A 680 11.03 4.94 -69.95
CA LYS A 680 11.21 3.63 -69.32
C LYS A 680 12.06 3.72 -68.04
N LEU A 681 13.16 4.48 -68.06
CA LEU A 681 14.00 4.68 -66.87
C LEU A 681 13.26 5.42 -65.75
N VAL A 682 12.49 6.46 -66.09
CA VAL A 682 11.69 7.20 -65.10
C VAL A 682 10.58 6.32 -64.51
N ARG A 683 9.92 5.49 -65.33
CA ARG A 683 8.93 4.51 -64.84
C ARG A 683 9.57 3.51 -63.87
N GLN A 684 10.74 2.97 -64.19
CA GLN A 684 11.48 2.06 -63.30
C GLN A 684 11.87 2.74 -61.98
N ALA A 685 12.24 4.03 -62.01
CA ALA A 685 12.50 4.80 -60.79
C ALA A 685 11.23 4.98 -59.94
N GLY A 686 10.08 5.24 -60.56
CA GLY A 686 8.78 5.28 -59.89
C GLY A 686 8.43 3.97 -59.20
N GLU A 687 8.57 2.83 -59.89
CA GLU A 687 8.35 1.49 -59.32
C GLU A 687 9.31 1.17 -58.15
N ALA A 688 10.56 1.64 -58.21
CA ALA A 688 11.50 1.50 -57.10
C ALA A 688 11.06 2.30 -55.86
N LEU A 689 10.54 3.51 -56.05
CA LEU A 689 10.02 4.35 -54.96
C LEU A 689 8.75 3.75 -54.34
N GLU A 690 7.86 3.16 -55.13
CA GLU A 690 6.70 2.42 -54.61
C GLU A 690 7.12 1.22 -53.74
N ARG A 691 8.16 0.48 -54.14
CA ARG A 691 8.72 -0.61 -53.31
C ARG A 691 9.31 -0.09 -52.00
N ILE A 692 10.02 1.04 -52.02
CA ILE A 692 10.56 1.69 -50.81
C ILE A 692 9.42 2.12 -49.87
N LEU A 693 8.35 2.69 -50.42
CA LEU A 693 7.18 3.09 -49.67
C LEU A 693 6.55 1.87 -48.96
N GLY A 694 6.34 0.76 -49.67
CA GLY A 694 5.82 -0.48 -49.10
C GLY A 694 6.74 -1.11 -48.03
N ALA A 695 8.06 -1.08 -48.24
CA ALA A 695 9.03 -1.54 -47.26
C ALA A 695 9.01 -0.68 -45.99
N SER A 696 8.94 0.64 -46.15
CA SER A 696 8.90 1.60 -45.02
C SER A 696 7.61 1.46 -44.20
N GLN A 697 6.47 1.19 -44.86
CA GLN A 697 5.23 0.85 -44.15
C GLN A 697 5.34 -0.42 -43.31
N LYS A 698 6.00 -1.47 -43.82
CA LYS A 698 6.26 -2.69 -43.05
C LYS A 698 7.15 -2.41 -41.84
N VAL A 699 8.21 -1.62 -42.02
CA VAL A 699 9.10 -1.20 -40.92
C VAL A 699 8.30 -0.43 -39.85
N ALA A 700 7.47 0.53 -40.24
CA ALA A 700 6.62 1.28 -39.32
C ALA A 700 5.65 0.37 -38.55
N ALA A 701 5.05 -0.62 -39.21
CA ALA A 701 4.16 -1.59 -38.58
C ALA A 701 4.91 -2.46 -37.54
N THR A 702 6.08 -3.02 -37.89
CA THR A 702 6.89 -3.80 -36.95
C THR A 702 7.34 -2.97 -35.74
N ILE A 703 7.69 -1.71 -35.95
CA ILE A 703 8.07 -0.80 -34.86
C ILE A 703 6.87 -0.53 -33.93
N ALA A 704 5.66 -0.40 -34.48
CA ALA A 704 4.46 -0.25 -33.68
C ALA A 704 4.20 -1.50 -32.80
N GLU A 705 4.42 -2.70 -33.33
CA GLU A 705 4.36 -3.96 -32.57
C GLU A 705 5.42 -4.00 -31.44
N ILE A 706 6.67 -3.62 -31.73
CA ILE A 706 7.73 -3.53 -30.71
C ILE A 706 7.36 -2.53 -29.61
N SER A 707 6.81 -1.37 -29.98
CA SER A 707 6.37 -0.36 -29.02
C SER A 707 5.22 -0.86 -28.15
N ALA A 708 4.29 -1.64 -28.71
CA ALA A 708 3.21 -2.25 -27.95
C ALA A 708 3.73 -3.32 -26.98
N ALA A 709 4.59 -4.23 -27.47
CA ALA A 709 5.24 -5.25 -26.65
C ALA A 709 6.11 -4.64 -25.52
N SER A 710 6.81 -3.55 -25.81
CA SER A 710 7.57 -2.81 -24.79
C SER A 710 6.67 -2.18 -23.72
N GLY A 711 5.46 -1.75 -24.10
CA GLY A 711 4.45 -1.28 -23.15
C GLY A 711 3.93 -2.38 -22.23
N GLU A 712 3.73 -3.58 -22.78
CA GLU A 712 3.35 -4.77 -22.00
C GLU A 712 4.47 -5.23 -21.06
N GLN A 713 5.73 -5.27 -21.54
CA GLN A 713 6.90 -5.56 -20.71
C GLN A 713 7.06 -4.55 -19.57
N ALA A 714 6.83 -3.26 -19.82
CA ALA A 714 6.87 -2.24 -18.76
C ALA A 714 5.82 -2.52 -17.68
N SER A 715 4.60 -2.91 -18.07
CA SER A 715 3.57 -3.32 -17.12
C SER A 715 3.97 -4.56 -16.32
N GLY A 716 4.56 -5.57 -16.97
CA GLY A 716 5.06 -6.77 -16.29
C GLY A 716 6.22 -6.47 -15.32
N ILE A 717 7.07 -5.49 -15.64
CA ILE A 717 8.14 -5.03 -14.75
C ILE A 717 7.57 -4.30 -13.53
N ASP A 718 6.53 -3.50 -13.68
CA ASP A 718 5.83 -2.88 -12.54
C ASP A 718 5.22 -3.94 -11.61
N GLU A 719 4.65 -5.02 -12.16
CA GLU A 719 4.14 -6.15 -11.37
C GLU A 719 5.28 -6.90 -10.64
N MET A 720 6.41 -7.13 -11.30
CA MET A 720 7.59 -7.71 -10.66
C MET A 720 8.13 -6.83 -9.54
N SER A 721 8.19 -5.52 -9.74
CA SER A 721 8.63 -4.56 -8.71
C SER A 721 7.73 -4.62 -7.47
N GLN A 722 6.40 -4.72 -7.66
CA GLN A 722 5.45 -4.92 -6.56
C GLN A 722 5.65 -6.26 -5.84
N ALA A 723 5.91 -7.33 -6.58
CA ALA A 723 6.18 -8.64 -6.00
C ALA A 723 7.48 -8.64 -5.17
N VAL A 724 8.54 -7.98 -5.65
CA VAL A 724 9.80 -7.81 -4.91
C VAL A 724 9.58 -7.00 -3.63
N ALA A 725 8.80 -5.92 -3.68
CA ALA A 725 8.45 -5.15 -2.49
C ALA A 725 7.67 -5.97 -1.45
N HIS A 726 6.76 -6.85 -1.89
CA HIS A 726 6.06 -7.76 -0.99
C HIS A 726 6.97 -8.84 -0.38
N LEU A 727 7.92 -9.37 -1.16
CA LEU A 727 8.94 -10.29 -0.65
C LEU A 727 9.87 -9.61 0.35
N ASP A 728 10.21 -8.34 0.17
CA ASP A 728 10.99 -7.55 1.13
C ASP A 728 10.22 -7.39 2.46
N GLU A 729 8.92 -7.05 2.39
CA GLU A 729 8.07 -6.96 3.59
C GLU A 729 8.04 -8.29 4.37
N MET A 730 7.83 -9.41 3.68
CA MET A 730 7.85 -10.73 4.32
C MET A 730 9.23 -11.09 4.88
N THR A 731 10.31 -10.71 4.19
CA THR A 731 11.69 -10.89 4.68
C THR A 731 11.90 -10.14 5.99
N GLN A 732 11.46 -8.89 6.08
CA GLN A 732 11.54 -8.11 7.32
C GLN A 732 10.68 -8.72 8.44
N GLN A 733 9.48 -9.22 8.12
CA GLN A 733 8.64 -9.93 9.09
C GLN A 733 9.30 -11.22 9.60
N ASN A 734 9.98 -11.98 8.72
CA ASN A 734 10.72 -13.17 9.11
C ASN A 734 11.90 -12.85 10.02
N ALA A 735 12.61 -11.75 9.77
CA ALA A 735 13.68 -11.27 10.66
C ALA A 735 13.12 -10.94 12.05
N ALA A 736 12.04 -10.17 12.12
CA ALA A 736 11.37 -9.84 13.38
C ALA A 736 10.84 -11.09 14.11
N LEU A 737 10.28 -12.04 13.38
CA LEU A 737 9.79 -13.31 13.93
C LEU A 737 10.94 -14.17 14.47
N SER A 738 12.07 -14.18 13.78
CA SER A 738 13.28 -14.87 14.23
C SER A 738 13.79 -14.28 15.54
N GLU A 739 13.95 -12.95 15.62
CA GLU A 739 14.35 -12.26 16.85
C GLU A 739 13.37 -12.53 18.01
N GLN A 740 12.07 -12.47 17.74
CA GLN A 740 11.04 -12.75 18.74
C GLN A 740 11.10 -14.22 19.22
N SER A 741 11.36 -15.16 18.31
CA SER A 741 11.48 -16.59 18.63
C SER A 741 12.71 -16.87 19.47
N ALA A 742 13.86 -16.27 19.12
CA ALA A 742 15.09 -16.34 19.89
C ALA A 742 14.91 -15.76 21.31
N ALA A 743 14.27 -14.58 21.42
CA ALA A 743 13.98 -13.96 22.71
C ALA A 743 13.03 -14.81 23.57
N SER A 744 12.00 -15.41 22.95
CA SER A 744 11.05 -16.30 23.64
C SER A 744 11.74 -17.58 24.11
N ALA A 745 12.60 -18.18 23.28
CA ALA A 745 13.38 -19.35 23.63
C ALA A 745 14.38 -19.08 24.76
N ALA A 746 15.05 -17.91 24.75
CA ALA A 746 15.94 -17.49 25.82
C ALA A 746 15.19 -17.33 27.15
N SER A 747 14.05 -16.62 27.15
CA SER A 747 13.19 -16.46 28.34
C SER A 747 12.67 -17.81 28.88
N LEU A 748 12.34 -18.74 27.98
CA LEU A 748 11.95 -20.09 28.36
C LEU A 748 13.12 -20.85 28.99
N SER A 749 14.32 -20.72 28.44
CA SER A 749 15.54 -21.31 29.02
C SER A 749 15.82 -20.79 30.43
N ASP A 750 15.69 -19.47 30.65
CA ASP A 750 15.86 -18.84 31.97
C ASP A 750 14.83 -19.35 32.98
N ARG A 751 13.56 -19.47 32.57
CA ARG A 751 12.48 -20.02 33.42
C ARG A 751 12.73 -21.47 33.79
N ILE A 752 13.28 -22.26 32.88
CA ILE A 752 13.63 -23.66 33.11
C ILE A 752 14.83 -23.77 34.04
N ALA A 753 15.83 -22.89 33.91
CA ALA A 753 16.93 -22.81 34.86
C ALA A 753 16.42 -22.52 36.28
N GLN A 754 15.54 -21.52 36.44
CA GLN A 754 14.90 -21.22 37.73
C GLN A 754 14.07 -22.38 38.27
N LEU A 755 13.33 -23.09 37.42
CA LEU A 755 12.56 -24.26 37.81
C LEU A 755 13.48 -25.41 38.26
N ASN A 756 14.57 -25.65 37.54
CA ASN A 756 15.57 -26.64 37.92
C ASN A 756 16.21 -26.30 39.27
N ASP A 757 16.51 -25.03 39.54
CA ASP A 757 17.05 -24.59 40.83
C ASP A 757 16.06 -24.82 41.99
N LEU A 758 14.77 -24.49 41.78
CA LEU A 758 13.72 -24.72 42.77
C LEU A 758 13.51 -26.21 43.07
N VAL A 759 13.60 -27.04 42.03
CA VAL A 759 13.34 -28.48 42.13
C VAL A 759 14.58 -29.24 42.62
N ALA A 760 15.78 -28.70 42.41
CA ALA A 760 17.05 -29.24 42.93
C ALA A 760 17.13 -29.21 44.46
N ALA A 761 16.32 -28.39 45.14
CA ALA A 761 16.16 -28.42 46.59
C ALA A 761 15.54 -29.74 47.09
N PHE A 762 14.84 -30.50 46.22
CA PHE A 762 14.20 -31.76 46.56
C PHE A 762 15.06 -32.96 46.18
N ARG A 763 15.29 -33.87 47.12
CA ARG A 763 15.99 -35.14 46.90
C ARG A 763 14.96 -36.26 46.72
N THR A 764 14.88 -36.82 45.52
CA THR A 764 13.90 -37.87 45.18
C THR A 764 14.47 -39.29 45.19
N GLY A 765 15.77 -39.43 45.43
CA GLY A 765 16.50 -40.71 45.45
C GLY A 765 17.03 -41.08 44.06
N PRO A 766 17.95 -42.07 43.96
CA PRO A 766 18.46 -42.51 42.68
C PRO A 766 17.34 -43.10 41.81
N ASP A 767 17.38 -42.81 40.51
CA ASP A 767 16.48 -43.40 39.53
C ASP A 767 16.56 -44.92 39.63
N ALA A 768 15.46 -45.55 40.07
CA ALA A 768 15.27 -46.97 39.82
C ALA A 768 15.09 -47.12 38.31
N VAL A 769 16.20 -47.35 37.61
CA VAL A 769 16.20 -47.66 36.17
C VAL A 769 15.42 -48.95 36.00
N MET A 770 14.12 -48.82 35.74
CA MET A 770 13.29 -49.92 35.28
C MET A 770 13.73 -50.17 33.84
N SER A 771 14.68 -51.10 33.67
CA SER A 771 15.12 -51.64 32.39
C SER A 771 13.92 -52.30 31.69
N VAL A 772 13.13 -51.52 30.97
CA VAL A 772 12.17 -52.03 30.00
C VAL A 772 12.95 -52.32 28.72
N ALA A 773 13.14 -53.61 28.44
CA ALA A 773 13.78 -54.09 27.23
C ALA A 773 13.09 -53.51 25.98
N ALA A 774 13.87 -52.82 25.14
CA ALA A 774 13.40 -52.21 23.91
C ALA A 774 13.00 -53.30 22.88
N SER A 775 11.72 -53.39 22.56
CA SER A 775 11.25 -54.03 21.33
C SER A 775 11.29 -53.02 20.18
N ALA A 776 12.16 -53.28 19.20
CA ALA A 776 12.37 -52.43 18.02
C ALA A 776 11.11 -52.35 17.12
N PRO A 777 10.75 -51.17 16.57
CA PRO A 777 9.71 -51.06 15.55
C PRO A 777 10.26 -51.38 14.15
N THR A 778 9.51 -52.21 13.43
CA THR A 778 9.70 -52.56 12.02
C THR A 778 9.47 -51.35 11.12
N ARG A 779 10.51 -50.98 10.34
CA ARG A 779 10.38 -50.06 9.20
C ARG A 779 9.44 -50.66 8.15
N ARG A 780 8.38 -49.93 7.78
CA ARG A 780 7.68 -50.10 6.51
C ARG A 780 8.22 -49.05 5.54
N ALA A 781 8.90 -49.53 4.50
CA ALA A 781 9.39 -48.72 3.40
C ALA A 781 8.22 -48.25 2.51
N ALA A 782 8.44 -47.10 1.88
CA ALA A 782 7.61 -46.48 0.85
C ALA A 782 7.47 -47.36 -0.40
#